data_AF-A0A1G7V6E3-F1
#
_entry.id   AF-A0A1G7V6E3-F1
#
_cell.length_a   1.000
_cell.length_b   1.000
_cell.length_c   1.000
_cell.angle_alpha   90.00
_cell.angle_beta   90.00
_cell.angle_gamma   90.00
#
_symmetry.space_group_name_H-M   'P 1'
#
loop_
_entity.id
_entity.type
_entity.pdbx_description
1 polymer ?
#
loop_
_entity_poly.entity_id
_entity_poly.type
_entity_poly.pdbx_seq_one_letter_code
_entity_poly.pdbx_strand_id
1 'polypeptide(L)'
;MGYLPKGLILKAYETLSMLTEDHRQGQTQITSYLRHLLAFDMYYKENRKDCDLDYPENRDSFAENVKKIVNVVGNYYTTNFYSNIKELDDCGVGSNFYSAGVVNNSKQNTQVTYDYPTRGQYPLFKVRSNKLIRDVSYYKNVNAYLKTQDIKSAFIIWVLRDQYINELSALPIKSRLQRMLTEELVDVIMPREEKFNGYVEEFKLSDTLSNVSVSDLLALFGNPNISKTTIQLTNSKYDIYRNAIRVKPFLLLAGISGTGKSRIVRELAFKSCPEYLQDKDGTMPGNYCMIEVKPNWHDSTELLGYYSNMNKSYQFKKFVKFLIKAKMNPEVPFFVCLDEMNLAPVEHYFAEMLSVMETRKHPKMEGTDEVNKDVIKTGAVVESQYFKEWTWTDVNSSTHTKTNMSDMDWYRAFFDVAKDSEEEAQISKYQYERTLQKEGLTLPDNVIIIGTVNMDDTTHQFSRKVIDRAMTIEMNGGKLSNMFGGSKNLEYLPKEEQKKWQKSFQQLYVNADEVLEAHPNEAEDIIEKVPAKLDNINKALKGTPFEVSYRVLNELTIMVGVLLDSKKEGENIDDIINQALDYILLMKILPRIEGDSDMFNLSREFKQENHVEYNNRLEWLMALAPEIKTKEHEDDDYRQTAREKIKEMMERLKNQEFTRFWP
;
A
#
# COMPACT_ATOMS: atom_id res chain seq x y z
N MET A 1 25.50 3.07 -38.67
CA MET A 1 25.41 4.09 -37.61
C MET A 1 24.04 3.98 -36.98
N GLY A 2 23.95 4.10 -35.66
CA GLY A 2 22.74 3.83 -34.89
C GLY A 2 23.04 3.85 -33.39
N TYR A 3 22.11 3.35 -32.58
CA TYR A 3 22.25 3.22 -31.13
C TYR A 3 22.65 1.80 -30.73
N LEU A 4 23.15 1.65 -29.51
CA LEU A 4 23.42 0.32 -28.96
C LEU A 4 22.10 -0.45 -28.79
N PRO A 5 21.99 -1.72 -29.25
CA PRO A 5 20.76 -2.49 -29.13
C PRO A 5 20.49 -2.88 -27.68
N LYS A 6 19.21 -2.98 -27.31
CA LYS A 6 18.76 -3.33 -25.95
C LYS A 6 19.46 -4.57 -25.39
N GLY A 7 19.56 -5.65 -26.16
CA GLY A 7 20.23 -6.88 -25.72
C GLY A 7 21.70 -6.69 -25.34
N LEU A 8 22.43 -5.81 -26.04
CA LEU A 8 23.83 -5.51 -25.71
C LEU A 8 23.96 -4.69 -24.42
N ILE A 9 23.04 -3.74 -24.20
CA ILE A 9 23.00 -2.95 -22.96
C ILE A 9 22.68 -3.85 -21.76
N LEU A 10 21.74 -4.79 -21.94
CA LEU A 10 21.40 -5.78 -20.91
C LEU A 10 22.58 -6.72 -20.60
N LYS A 11 23.26 -7.26 -21.63
CA LYS A 11 24.49 -8.07 -21.47
C LYS A 11 25.59 -7.29 -20.72
N ALA A 12 25.75 -6.00 -21.02
CA ALA A 12 26.67 -5.12 -20.31
C ALA A 12 26.29 -4.92 -18.84
N TYR A 13 25.01 -4.70 -18.55
CA TYR A 13 24.56 -4.59 -17.17
C TYR A 13 24.79 -5.88 -16.38
N GLU A 14 24.45 -7.03 -16.97
CA GLU A 14 24.68 -8.35 -16.38
C GLU A 14 26.17 -8.58 -16.08
N THR A 15 27.06 -8.25 -17.01
CA THR A 15 28.50 -8.39 -16.81
C THR A 15 29.03 -7.45 -15.71
N LEU A 16 28.49 -6.24 -15.60
CA LEU A 16 28.85 -5.28 -14.53
C LEU A 16 28.36 -5.71 -13.15
N SER A 17 27.38 -6.61 -13.08
CA SER A 17 27.00 -7.25 -11.81
C SER A 17 28.09 -8.11 -11.18
N MET A 18 29.17 -8.39 -11.92
CA MET A 18 30.32 -9.20 -11.47
C MET A 18 31.56 -8.35 -11.15
N LEU A 19 31.40 -7.05 -10.89
CA LEU A 19 32.51 -6.14 -10.50
C LEU A 19 33.30 -6.62 -9.26
N THR A 20 32.66 -7.38 -8.38
CA THR A 20 33.25 -8.00 -7.19
C THR A 20 32.49 -9.27 -6.81
N GLU A 21 33.13 -10.17 -6.07
CA GLU A 21 32.52 -11.41 -5.55
C GLU A 21 31.54 -11.14 -4.39
N ASP A 22 31.64 -9.97 -3.72
CA ASP A 22 30.69 -9.51 -2.71
C ASP A 22 29.59 -8.61 -3.32
N HIS A 23 28.42 -9.21 -3.58
CA HIS A 23 27.26 -8.58 -4.20
C HIS A 23 26.49 -7.57 -3.32
N ARG A 24 26.94 -7.30 -2.08
CA ARG A 24 26.25 -6.39 -1.15
C ARG A 24 26.96 -5.05 -1.02
N GLN A 25 27.90 -4.92 -0.09
CA GLN A 25 28.45 -3.62 0.29
C GLN A 25 29.70 -3.25 -0.53
N GLY A 26 30.51 -4.24 -0.91
CA GLY A 26 31.68 -4.02 -1.75
C GLY A 26 31.33 -3.48 -3.14
N GLN A 27 30.26 -4.00 -3.76
CA GLN A 27 29.87 -3.59 -5.11
C GLN A 27 29.36 -2.15 -5.18
N THR A 28 28.53 -1.74 -4.20
CA THR A 28 28.03 -0.36 -4.13
C THR A 28 29.16 0.67 -4.00
N GLN A 29 30.22 0.32 -3.26
CA GLN A 29 31.39 1.17 -3.10
C GLN A 29 32.16 1.31 -4.42
N ILE A 30 32.46 0.19 -5.09
CA ILE A 30 33.18 0.19 -6.37
C ILE A 30 32.42 0.98 -7.45
N THR A 31 31.10 0.75 -7.58
CA THR A 31 30.25 1.52 -8.49
C THR A 31 30.29 3.01 -8.20
N SER A 32 30.29 3.38 -6.91
CA SER A 32 30.43 4.79 -6.50
C SER A 32 31.79 5.38 -6.85
N TYR A 33 32.88 4.63 -6.69
CA TYR A 33 34.22 5.12 -7.03
C TYR A 33 34.38 5.35 -8.53
N LEU A 34 33.91 4.40 -9.34
CA LEU A 34 33.96 4.49 -10.80
C LEU A 34 33.11 5.65 -11.32
N ARG A 35 31.87 5.81 -10.83
CA ARG A 35 31.00 6.91 -11.30
C ARG A 35 31.56 8.29 -10.93
N HIS A 36 32.18 8.45 -9.76
CA HIS A 36 32.78 9.73 -9.36
C HIS A 36 34.04 10.04 -10.17
N LEU A 37 34.87 9.03 -10.47
CA LEU A 37 36.03 9.23 -11.35
C LEU A 37 35.61 9.68 -12.74
N LEU A 38 34.64 9.00 -13.37
CA LEU A 38 34.20 9.37 -14.71
C LEU A 38 33.52 10.74 -14.73
N ALA A 39 32.68 11.05 -13.74
CA ALA A 39 32.04 12.35 -13.65
C ALA A 39 33.07 13.48 -13.49
N PHE A 40 34.12 13.23 -12.70
CA PHE A 40 35.22 14.18 -12.53
C PHE A 40 36.04 14.34 -13.82
N ASP A 41 36.35 13.24 -14.52
CA ASP A 41 37.09 13.28 -15.78
C ASP A 41 36.30 13.97 -16.90
N MET A 42 34.99 13.73 -16.99
CA MET A 42 34.08 14.45 -17.89
C MET A 42 34.06 15.95 -17.60
N TYR A 43 33.95 16.33 -16.32
CA TYR A 43 34.02 17.73 -15.91
C TYR A 43 35.36 18.35 -16.32
N TYR A 44 36.48 17.66 -16.09
CA TYR A 44 37.82 18.14 -16.45
C TYR A 44 38.00 18.24 -17.97
N LYS A 45 37.46 17.29 -18.75
CA LYS A 45 37.52 17.30 -20.22
C LYS A 45 36.84 18.53 -20.80
N GLU A 46 35.70 18.91 -20.24
CA GLU A 46 34.91 20.07 -20.65
C GLU A 46 35.54 21.39 -20.18
N ASN A 47 35.96 21.46 -18.91
CA ASN A 47 36.36 22.72 -18.28
C ASN A 47 37.87 22.97 -18.24
N ARG A 48 38.69 21.95 -18.50
CA ARG A 48 40.17 21.96 -18.44
C ARG A 48 40.73 22.45 -17.09
N LYS A 49 40.00 22.19 -16.00
CA LYS A 49 40.38 22.53 -14.63
C LYS A 49 39.85 21.50 -13.64
N ASP A 50 40.51 21.43 -12.49
CA ASP A 50 40.03 20.72 -11.30
C ASP A 50 38.65 21.23 -10.84
N CYS A 51 37.85 20.35 -10.23
CA CYS A 51 36.46 20.64 -9.85
C CYS A 51 36.39 21.16 -8.43
N ASP A 52 36.07 22.45 -8.28
CA ASP A 52 35.93 23.09 -6.97
C ASP A 52 34.45 23.06 -6.54
N LEU A 53 34.13 22.24 -5.53
CA LEU A 53 32.76 21.97 -5.10
C LEU A 53 32.16 23.08 -4.23
N ASP A 54 32.92 24.12 -3.88
CA ASP A 54 32.37 25.31 -3.20
C ASP A 54 31.55 26.18 -4.17
N TYR A 55 31.78 26.06 -5.47
CA TYR A 55 30.98 26.73 -6.49
C TYR A 55 29.78 25.87 -6.89
N PRO A 56 28.53 26.35 -6.72
CA PRO A 56 27.33 25.59 -7.07
C PRO A 56 27.34 25.08 -8.51
N GLU A 57 27.78 25.88 -9.47
CA GLU A 57 27.85 25.50 -10.89
C GLU A 57 28.75 24.27 -11.14
N ASN A 58 29.90 24.20 -10.47
CA ASN A 58 30.82 23.06 -10.58
C ASN A 58 30.21 21.82 -9.93
N ARG A 59 29.56 22.01 -8.77
CA ARG A 59 28.88 20.95 -8.03
C ARG A 59 27.76 20.35 -8.87
N ASP A 60 26.91 21.20 -9.44
CA ASP A 60 25.76 20.78 -10.23
C ASP A 60 26.21 20.12 -11.55
N SER A 61 27.25 20.65 -12.21
CA SER A 61 27.88 20.01 -13.38
C SER A 61 28.45 18.61 -13.06
N PHE A 62 29.15 18.47 -11.92
CA PHE A 62 29.64 17.17 -11.46
C PHE A 62 28.49 16.20 -11.17
N ALA A 63 27.45 16.65 -10.46
CA ALA A 63 26.28 15.83 -10.14
C ALA A 63 25.60 15.35 -11.42
N GLU A 64 25.40 16.22 -12.40
CA GLU A 64 24.80 15.88 -13.70
C GLU A 64 25.63 14.84 -14.47
N ASN A 65 26.96 14.96 -14.43
CA ASN A 65 27.83 13.93 -15.02
C ASN A 65 27.77 12.59 -14.26
N VAL A 66 27.55 12.60 -12.94
CA VAL A 66 27.28 11.35 -12.20
C VAL A 66 25.96 10.73 -12.66
N LYS A 67 24.89 11.53 -12.85
CA LYS A 67 23.59 11.02 -13.33
C LYS A 67 23.75 10.30 -14.66
N LYS A 68 24.46 10.89 -15.63
CA LYS A 68 24.73 10.26 -16.94
C LYS A 68 25.33 8.86 -16.84
N ILE A 69 26.08 8.56 -15.78
CA ILE A 69 26.77 7.28 -15.61
C ILE A 69 25.86 6.22 -14.97
N VAL A 70 25.07 6.58 -13.96
CA VAL A 70 24.30 5.57 -13.19
C VAL A 70 22.80 5.56 -13.48
N ASN A 71 22.28 6.57 -14.17
CA ASN A 71 20.87 6.65 -14.55
C ASN A 71 20.47 5.44 -15.41
N VAL A 72 19.34 4.84 -15.06
CA VAL A 72 18.74 3.74 -15.81
C VAL A 72 17.64 4.29 -16.71
N VAL A 73 16.62 4.91 -16.11
CA VAL A 73 15.47 5.52 -16.80
C VAL A 73 14.81 6.53 -15.87
N GLY A 74 14.39 7.69 -16.39
CA GLY A 74 13.76 8.73 -15.57
C GLY A 74 14.64 9.14 -14.38
N ASN A 75 14.12 9.02 -13.15
CA ASN A 75 14.85 9.30 -11.90
C ASN A 75 15.49 8.05 -11.26
N TYR A 76 15.40 6.89 -11.92
CA TYR A 76 15.97 5.65 -11.42
C TYR A 76 17.45 5.53 -11.77
N TYR A 77 18.27 5.09 -10.80
CA TYR A 77 19.70 4.86 -11.00
C TYR A 77 20.17 3.59 -10.30
N THR A 78 21.21 2.96 -10.83
CA THR A 78 21.80 1.77 -10.20
C THR A 78 22.87 2.14 -9.18
N THR A 79 22.88 1.44 -8.05
CA THR A 79 23.94 1.59 -7.03
C THR A 79 25.00 0.51 -7.10
N ASN A 80 24.74 -0.63 -7.75
CA ASN A 80 25.66 -1.77 -7.77
C ASN A 80 25.64 -2.62 -9.06
N PHE A 81 24.95 -2.21 -10.13
CA PHE A 81 24.80 -3.01 -11.37
C PHE A 81 24.23 -4.43 -11.18
N TYR A 82 23.54 -4.68 -10.06
CA TYR A 82 22.78 -5.90 -9.81
C TYR A 82 21.30 -5.53 -9.62
N SER A 83 20.65 -5.95 -8.54
CA SER A 83 19.24 -5.65 -8.27
C SER A 83 18.97 -4.32 -7.54
N ASN A 84 20.01 -3.55 -7.17
CA ASN A 84 19.84 -2.36 -6.32
C ASN A 84 19.68 -1.08 -7.14
N ILE A 85 18.46 -0.85 -7.64
CA ILE A 85 18.03 0.35 -8.35
C ILE A 85 17.24 1.24 -7.37
N LYS A 86 17.58 2.53 -7.33
CA LYS A 86 16.98 3.54 -6.43
C LYS A 86 16.43 4.73 -7.22
N GLU A 87 15.50 5.46 -6.62
CA GLU A 87 14.90 6.67 -7.19
C GLU A 87 15.29 7.89 -6.35
N LEU A 88 16.16 8.74 -6.89
CA LEU A 88 16.56 10.03 -6.30
C LEU A 88 16.94 10.98 -7.43
N ASP A 89 16.42 12.21 -7.39
CA ASP A 89 16.66 13.23 -8.43
C ASP A 89 18.15 13.53 -8.63
N ASP A 90 18.97 13.37 -7.58
CA ASP A 90 20.42 13.62 -7.60
C ASP A 90 21.27 12.34 -7.78
N CYS A 91 20.64 11.18 -8.02
CA CYS A 91 21.30 9.87 -8.04
C CYS A 91 22.16 9.57 -6.79
N GLY A 92 21.77 10.13 -5.64
CA GLY A 92 22.45 9.99 -4.36
C GLY A 92 23.81 10.69 -4.28
N VAL A 93 24.06 11.73 -5.08
CA VAL A 93 25.33 12.50 -5.02
C VAL A 93 25.43 13.30 -3.72
N GLY A 94 24.35 13.96 -3.30
CA GLY A 94 24.29 14.71 -2.04
C GLY A 94 24.41 13.81 -0.83
N SER A 95 23.68 12.68 -0.82
CA SER A 95 23.70 11.74 0.30
C SER A 95 24.99 10.92 0.40
N ASN A 96 25.72 10.68 -0.70
CA ASN A 96 26.86 9.74 -0.74
C ASN A 96 28.23 10.37 -0.99
N PHE A 97 28.31 11.48 -1.75
CA PHE A 97 29.59 12.07 -2.15
C PHE A 97 29.89 13.37 -1.40
N TYR A 98 28.99 14.35 -1.44
CA TYR A 98 29.23 15.65 -0.77
C TYR A 98 29.23 15.54 0.76
N SER A 99 28.56 14.53 1.30
CA SER A 99 28.56 14.18 2.72
C SER A 99 29.72 13.27 3.12
N ALA A 100 30.54 12.79 2.17
CA ALA A 100 31.59 11.84 2.46
C ALA A 100 32.66 12.45 3.39
N GLY A 101 33.13 11.65 4.35
CA GLY A 101 34.13 12.09 5.32
C GLY A 101 35.38 12.69 4.67
N VAL A 102 35.80 12.20 3.51
CA VAL A 102 36.95 12.75 2.75
C VAL A 102 36.70 14.20 2.32
N VAL A 103 35.51 14.49 1.78
CA VAL A 103 35.12 15.82 1.33
C VAL A 103 34.99 16.77 2.52
N ASN A 104 34.27 16.33 3.57
CA ASN A 104 34.10 17.10 4.80
C ASN A 104 35.42 17.37 5.54
N ASN A 105 36.31 16.37 5.62
CA ASN A 105 37.63 16.52 6.25
C ASN A 105 38.52 17.48 5.45
N SER A 106 38.43 17.46 4.11
CA SER A 106 39.16 18.41 3.26
C SER A 106 38.72 19.86 3.46
N LYS A 107 37.44 20.09 3.83
CA LYS A 107 36.93 21.42 4.20
C LYS A 107 37.51 21.89 5.54
N GLN A 108 37.60 20.99 6.52
CA GLN A 108 38.12 21.31 7.85
C GLN A 108 39.64 21.50 7.86
N ASN A 109 40.37 20.73 7.03
CA ASN A 109 41.84 20.75 6.96
C ASN A 109 42.32 21.15 5.57
N THR A 110 42.20 22.44 5.24
CA THR A 110 42.45 23.00 3.90
C THR A 110 43.88 22.81 3.36
N GLN A 111 44.85 22.53 4.22
CA GLN A 111 46.24 22.26 3.81
C GLN A 111 46.53 20.78 3.53
N VAL A 112 45.64 19.88 3.93
CA VAL A 112 45.83 18.43 3.80
C VAL A 112 45.20 17.94 2.50
N THR A 113 45.96 17.14 1.74
CA THR A 113 45.46 16.47 0.54
C THR A 113 45.07 15.05 0.91
N TYR A 114 43.83 14.66 0.58
CA TYR A 114 43.30 13.34 0.83
C TYR A 114 43.18 12.56 -0.48
N ASP A 115 43.45 11.27 -0.44
CA ASP A 115 43.23 10.39 -1.57
C ASP A 115 41.80 9.85 -1.57
N TYR A 116 41.16 9.80 -2.74
CA TYR A 116 39.81 9.26 -2.91
C TYR A 116 39.81 8.09 -3.89
N PRO A 117 39.22 6.93 -3.52
CA PRO A 117 38.63 6.62 -2.23
C PRO A 117 39.68 6.39 -1.13
N THR A 118 39.31 6.60 0.14
CA THR A 118 40.13 6.25 1.31
C THR A 118 40.02 4.78 1.72
N ARG A 119 38.93 4.11 1.31
CA ARG A 119 38.65 2.70 1.58
C ARG A 119 38.80 1.91 0.27
N GLY A 120 39.86 1.10 0.20
CA GLY A 120 40.31 0.42 -1.01
C GLY A 120 41.73 0.87 -1.31
N GLN A 121 42.66 -0.07 -1.49
CA GLN A 121 44.11 0.21 -1.58
C GLN A 121 44.54 0.98 -2.86
N TYR A 122 43.59 1.56 -3.61
CA TYR A 122 43.78 2.05 -4.98
C TYR A 122 43.05 3.38 -5.22
N PRO A 123 43.67 4.52 -4.88
CA PRO A 123 43.04 5.83 -5.06
C PRO A 123 42.90 6.21 -6.55
N LEU A 124 41.92 7.05 -6.87
CA LEU A 124 41.53 7.45 -8.23
C LEU A 124 41.76 8.93 -8.51
N PHE A 125 41.61 9.80 -7.50
CA PHE A 125 41.93 11.23 -7.56
C PHE A 125 42.15 11.79 -6.15
N LYS A 126 42.53 13.07 -6.05
CA LYS A 126 42.84 13.75 -4.79
C LYS A 126 41.74 14.74 -4.41
N VAL A 127 41.60 15.02 -3.12
CA VAL A 127 40.66 16.02 -2.59
C VAL A 127 41.39 16.93 -1.61
N ARG A 128 41.36 18.24 -1.82
CA ARG A 128 41.93 19.24 -0.90
C ARG A 128 41.05 20.49 -0.92
N SER A 129 40.69 21.02 0.25
CA SER A 129 39.84 22.22 0.36
C SER A 129 38.57 22.13 -0.50
N ASN A 130 37.83 21.02 -0.39
CA ASN A 130 36.61 20.77 -1.18
C ASN A 130 36.80 20.73 -2.71
N LYS A 131 38.05 20.71 -3.19
CA LYS A 131 38.39 20.65 -4.61
C LYS A 131 38.86 19.26 -4.99
N LEU A 132 38.25 18.70 -6.03
CA LEU A 132 38.66 17.46 -6.66
C LEU A 132 39.84 17.75 -7.59
N ILE A 133 40.97 17.13 -7.30
CA ILE A 133 42.27 17.38 -7.94
C ILE A 133 42.65 16.15 -8.75
N ARG A 134 42.93 16.38 -10.03
CA ARG A 134 43.34 15.33 -10.96
C ARG A 134 44.76 14.85 -10.65
N ASP A 135 44.95 13.54 -10.62
CA ASP A 135 46.26 12.91 -10.58
C ASP A 135 46.31 11.75 -11.59
N VAL A 136 46.99 11.96 -12.72
CA VAL A 136 47.07 10.98 -13.82
C VAL A 136 47.79 9.71 -13.38
N SER A 137 48.67 9.78 -12.38
CA SER A 137 49.36 8.60 -11.85
C SER A 137 48.38 7.59 -11.25
N TYR A 138 47.20 8.04 -10.81
CA TYR A 138 46.14 7.19 -10.24
C TYR A 138 45.25 6.53 -11.29
N TYR A 139 45.28 6.94 -12.57
CA TYR A 139 44.35 6.36 -13.56
C TYR A 139 44.55 4.85 -13.74
N LYS A 140 45.79 4.36 -13.65
CA LYS A 140 46.07 2.91 -13.70
C LYS A 140 45.37 2.11 -12.61
N ASN A 141 45.04 2.74 -11.48
CA ASN A 141 44.35 2.11 -10.35
C ASN A 141 42.91 1.71 -10.72
N VAL A 142 42.32 2.26 -11.79
CA VAL A 142 41.03 1.80 -12.32
C VAL A 142 41.03 0.30 -12.64
N ASN A 143 42.18 -0.26 -13.05
CA ASN A 143 42.29 -1.68 -13.36
C ASN A 143 42.09 -2.58 -12.13
N ALA A 144 42.26 -2.06 -10.91
CA ALA A 144 41.94 -2.80 -9.70
C ALA A 144 40.42 -2.99 -9.52
N TYR A 145 39.61 -2.11 -10.14
CA TYR A 145 38.16 -2.12 -10.11
C TYR A 145 37.54 -2.76 -11.37
N LEU A 146 38.13 -2.52 -12.55
CA LEU A 146 37.74 -3.14 -13.82
C LEU A 146 38.68 -4.31 -14.17
N LYS A 147 38.55 -5.41 -13.42
CA LYS A 147 39.54 -6.50 -13.37
C LYS A 147 39.65 -7.32 -14.67
N THR A 148 38.57 -7.49 -15.41
CA THR A 148 38.54 -8.33 -16.63
C THR A 148 38.29 -7.50 -17.88
N GLN A 149 38.67 -8.04 -19.04
CA GLN A 149 38.42 -7.39 -20.33
C GLN A 149 36.92 -7.30 -20.64
N ASP A 150 36.13 -8.26 -20.17
CA ASP A 150 34.67 -8.27 -20.36
C ASP A 150 34.01 -7.19 -19.49
N ILE A 151 34.45 -7.03 -18.23
CA ILE A 151 34.00 -5.93 -17.35
C ILE A 151 34.35 -4.57 -17.96
N LYS A 152 35.56 -4.42 -18.54
CA LYS A 152 35.92 -3.19 -19.27
C LYS A 152 35.02 -2.93 -20.48
N SER A 153 34.75 -3.97 -21.27
CA SER A 153 33.88 -3.88 -22.45
C SER A 153 32.46 -3.49 -22.04
N ALA A 154 31.90 -4.17 -21.04
CA ALA A 154 30.59 -3.90 -20.47
C ALA A 154 30.48 -2.48 -19.90
N PHE A 155 31.51 -2.02 -19.18
CA PHE A 155 31.56 -0.67 -18.62
C PHE A 155 31.48 0.40 -19.71
N ILE A 156 32.21 0.21 -20.80
CA ILE A 156 32.20 1.12 -21.95
C ILE A 156 30.84 1.14 -22.65
N ILE A 157 30.25 -0.03 -22.89
CA ILE A 157 28.90 -0.14 -23.48
C ILE A 157 27.88 0.60 -22.61
N TRP A 158 27.94 0.43 -21.29
CA TRP A 158 27.04 1.11 -20.37
C TRP A 158 27.19 2.63 -20.42
N VAL A 159 28.43 3.15 -20.41
CA VAL A 159 28.70 4.60 -20.51
C VAL A 159 28.19 5.20 -21.82
N LEU A 160 28.18 4.41 -22.91
CA LEU A 160 27.78 4.87 -24.24
C LEU A 160 26.32 4.57 -24.60
N ARG A 161 25.51 4.02 -23.68
CA ARG A 161 24.14 3.53 -23.97
C ARG A 161 23.22 4.54 -24.66
N ASP A 162 23.36 5.82 -24.32
CA ASP A 162 22.54 6.92 -24.88
C ASP A 162 23.21 7.64 -26.06
N GLN A 163 24.32 7.10 -26.58
CA GLN A 163 25.13 7.75 -27.59
C GLN A 163 24.86 7.15 -28.97
N TYR A 164 24.83 8.01 -29.98
CA TYR A 164 24.85 7.59 -31.37
C TYR A 164 26.25 7.06 -31.73
N ILE A 165 26.31 5.83 -32.24
CA ILE A 165 27.51 5.09 -32.56
C ILE A 165 27.57 4.84 -34.07
N ASN A 166 28.74 5.03 -34.66
CA ASN A 166 28.90 4.81 -36.10
C ASN A 166 28.93 3.32 -36.44
N GLU A 167 29.71 2.56 -35.68
CA GLU A 167 29.98 1.15 -35.88
C GLU A 167 30.36 0.48 -34.54
N LEU A 168 29.92 -0.76 -34.34
CA LEU A 168 30.18 -1.58 -33.14
C LEU A 168 31.55 -2.27 -33.24
N SER A 169 32.63 -1.50 -33.17
CA SER A 169 34.00 -2.01 -33.13
C SER A 169 34.90 -1.14 -32.24
N ALA A 170 36.06 -1.66 -31.82
CA ALA A 170 36.90 -1.03 -30.81
C ALA A 170 37.36 0.39 -31.17
N LEU A 171 37.75 0.63 -32.44
CA LEU A 171 38.25 1.92 -32.91
C LEU A 171 37.16 3.03 -32.88
N PRO A 172 35.99 2.85 -33.53
CA PRO A 172 34.88 3.82 -33.44
C PRO A 172 34.41 4.09 -32.01
N ILE A 173 34.36 3.06 -31.17
CA ILE A 173 33.98 3.19 -29.76
C ILE A 173 35.02 4.00 -28.98
N LYS A 174 36.33 3.76 -29.20
CA LYS A 174 37.41 4.55 -28.62
C LYS A 174 37.28 6.02 -29.01
N SER A 175 37.09 6.31 -30.29
CA SER A 175 36.89 7.68 -30.78
C SER A 175 35.66 8.34 -30.18
N ARG A 176 34.58 7.58 -29.92
CA ARG A 176 33.39 8.12 -29.26
C ARG A 176 33.64 8.44 -27.79
N LEU A 177 34.31 7.56 -27.05
CA LEU A 177 34.70 7.79 -25.66
C LEU A 177 35.62 9.01 -25.51
N GLN A 178 36.58 9.20 -26.42
CA GLN A 178 37.50 10.34 -26.40
C GLN A 178 36.80 11.71 -26.58
N ARG A 179 35.54 11.74 -27.02
CA ARG A 179 34.72 12.97 -27.02
C ARG A 179 34.17 13.30 -25.63
N MET A 180 34.01 12.30 -24.76
CA MET A 180 33.42 12.45 -23.42
C MET A 180 34.47 12.45 -22.31
N LEU A 181 35.57 11.73 -22.49
CA LEU A 181 36.62 11.51 -21.48
C LEU A 181 37.98 12.03 -21.98
N THR A 182 38.93 12.17 -21.05
CA THR A 182 40.32 12.47 -21.37
C THR A 182 41.00 11.29 -22.04
N GLU A 183 42.00 11.55 -22.90
CA GLU A 183 42.69 10.50 -23.63
C GLU A 183 43.41 9.54 -22.68
N GLU A 184 43.99 10.09 -21.62
CA GLU A 184 44.72 9.36 -20.60
C GLU A 184 43.83 8.37 -19.83
N LEU A 185 42.56 8.71 -19.57
CA LEU A 185 41.63 7.78 -18.94
C LEU A 185 41.14 6.73 -19.95
N VAL A 186 40.81 7.14 -21.18
CA VAL A 186 40.36 6.23 -22.25
C VAL A 186 41.38 5.14 -22.51
N ASP A 187 42.67 5.48 -22.62
CA ASP A 187 43.73 4.51 -22.88
C ASP A 187 43.87 3.45 -21.77
N VAL A 188 43.45 3.76 -20.54
CA VAL A 188 43.48 2.81 -19.43
C VAL A 188 42.23 1.92 -19.40
N ILE A 189 41.04 2.49 -19.64
CA ILE A 189 39.78 1.75 -19.54
C ILE A 189 39.46 0.93 -20.79
N MET A 190 40.04 1.27 -21.94
CA MET A 190 39.85 0.51 -23.17
C MET A 190 40.37 -0.93 -23.02
N PRO A 191 39.53 -1.95 -23.31
CA PRO A 191 39.97 -3.34 -23.39
C PRO A 191 40.81 -3.58 -24.65
N ARG A 192 41.44 -4.75 -24.72
CA ARG A 192 42.12 -5.23 -25.94
C ARG A 192 41.12 -5.31 -27.08
N GLU A 193 41.52 -4.86 -28.27
CA GLU A 193 40.67 -4.76 -29.46
C GLU A 193 39.95 -6.08 -29.78
N GLU A 194 40.68 -7.19 -29.83
CA GLU A 194 40.10 -8.53 -30.08
C GLU A 194 39.02 -8.91 -29.06
N LYS A 195 39.22 -8.56 -27.78
CA LYS A 195 38.27 -8.87 -26.71
C LYS A 195 37.02 -8.00 -26.79
N PHE A 196 37.18 -6.73 -27.12
CA PHE A 196 36.04 -5.84 -27.33
C PHE A 196 35.20 -6.27 -28.52
N ASN A 197 35.85 -6.52 -29.67
CA ASN A 197 35.17 -6.90 -30.89
C ASN A 197 34.41 -8.22 -30.68
N GLY A 198 35.03 -9.22 -30.02
CA GLY A 198 34.34 -10.47 -29.67
C GLY A 198 33.17 -10.27 -28.68
N TYR A 199 33.24 -9.30 -27.77
CA TYR A 199 32.14 -9.03 -26.82
C TYR A 199 30.87 -8.54 -27.53
N VAL A 200 31.03 -7.80 -28.64
CA VAL A 200 29.94 -7.15 -29.40
C VAL A 200 29.57 -7.85 -30.71
N GLU A 201 30.33 -8.86 -31.14
CA GLU A 201 30.26 -9.49 -32.47
C GLU A 201 28.84 -9.97 -32.87
N GLU A 202 28.07 -10.45 -31.90
CA GLU A 202 26.72 -10.99 -32.08
C GLU A 202 25.64 -9.90 -32.24
N PHE A 203 25.98 -8.62 -32.05
CA PHE A 203 25.04 -7.53 -31.97
C PHE A 203 25.14 -6.57 -33.16
N LYS A 204 23.99 -6.06 -33.60
CA LYS A 204 23.89 -5.01 -34.62
C LYS A 204 23.33 -3.74 -34.02
N LEU A 205 23.77 -2.58 -34.52
CA LEU A 205 23.24 -1.29 -34.10
C LEU A 205 21.72 -1.22 -34.35
N SER A 206 21.01 -0.55 -33.45
CA SER A 206 19.59 -0.24 -33.56
C SER A 206 19.38 1.11 -34.24
N ASP A 207 18.35 1.25 -35.06
CA ASP A 207 18.00 2.52 -35.70
C ASP A 207 17.39 3.54 -34.71
N THR A 208 16.83 3.04 -33.61
CA THR A 208 16.20 3.86 -32.55
C THR A 208 16.93 3.70 -31.23
N LEU A 209 16.87 4.72 -30.37
CA LEU A 209 17.42 4.68 -29.03
C LEU A 209 16.77 3.54 -28.24
N SER A 210 17.58 2.62 -27.73
CA SER A 210 17.11 1.47 -26.98
C SER A 210 16.56 1.90 -25.62
N ASN A 211 15.28 1.62 -25.35
CA ASN A 211 14.69 1.85 -24.05
C ASN A 211 14.94 0.64 -23.13
N VAL A 212 15.75 0.83 -22.09
CA VAL A 212 15.99 -0.17 -21.04
C VAL A 212 15.17 0.22 -19.81
N SER A 213 14.17 -0.60 -19.49
CA SER A 213 13.34 -0.43 -18.31
C SER A 213 13.99 -1.04 -17.07
N VAL A 214 13.53 -0.64 -15.88
CA VAL A 214 13.93 -1.26 -14.62
C VAL A 214 13.61 -2.76 -14.62
N SER A 215 12.46 -3.16 -15.17
CA SER A 215 12.06 -4.56 -15.29
C SER A 215 13.01 -5.39 -16.16
N ASP A 216 13.52 -4.82 -17.25
CA ASP A 216 14.49 -5.53 -18.10
C ASP A 216 15.78 -5.86 -17.34
N LEU A 217 16.24 -4.96 -16.48
CA LEU A 217 17.45 -5.15 -15.67
C LEU A 217 17.24 -6.16 -14.54
N LEU A 218 16.07 -6.14 -13.91
CA LEU A 218 15.72 -7.08 -12.85
C LEU A 218 15.55 -8.52 -13.38
N ALA A 219 15.05 -8.66 -14.61
CA ALA A 219 14.88 -9.97 -15.25
C ALA A 219 16.20 -10.71 -15.50
N LEU A 220 17.32 -10.00 -15.67
CA LEU A 220 18.64 -10.60 -15.99
C LEU A 220 19.15 -11.57 -14.92
N PHE A 221 18.87 -11.33 -13.65
CA PHE A 221 19.52 -12.06 -12.56
C PHE A 221 18.72 -13.25 -12.04
N GLY A 222 17.76 -13.75 -12.82
CA GLY A 222 16.97 -14.94 -12.46
C GLY A 222 16.23 -14.78 -11.13
N ASN A 223 16.02 -13.54 -10.69
CA ASN A 223 15.50 -13.20 -9.39
C ASN A 223 14.21 -12.38 -9.57
N PRO A 224 13.07 -13.03 -9.91
CA PRO A 224 11.77 -12.38 -9.77
C PRO A 224 11.42 -12.14 -8.28
N ASN A 225 12.23 -12.66 -7.34
CA ASN A 225 12.16 -12.33 -5.92
C ASN A 225 12.88 -11.00 -5.64
N ILE A 226 12.09 -9.94 -5.76
CA ILE A 226 12.10 -8.75 -4.90
C ILE A 226 13.00 -8.90 -3.66
N SER A 227 14.06 -8.12 -3.59
CA SER A 227 14.48 -7.56 -2.31
C SER A 227 14.94 -6.12 -2.47
N LYS A 228 13.96 -5.23 -2.24
CA LYS A 228 14.13 -3.93 -1.59
C LYS A 228 14.88 -2.90 -2.43
N THR A 229 14.27 -2.43 -3.51
CA THR A 229 14.01 -0.98 -3.52
C THR A 229 12.97 -0.78 -2.42
N THR A 230 13.39 -0.09 -1.36
CA THR A 230 12.49 0.76 -0.59
C THR A 230 11.88 1.74 -1.59
N ILE A 231 10.89 1.28 -2.36
CA ILE A 231 9.83 2.16 -2.80
C ILE A 231 8.97 2.20 -1.55
N GLN A 232 9.05 3.33 -0.85
CA GLN A 232 8.08 3.67 0.15
C GLN A 232 6.72 3.29 -0.42
N LEU A 233 6.08 2.28 0.18
CA LEU A 233 4.65 2.34 0.35
C LEU A 233 4.45 3.68 1.01
N THR A 234 4.13 4.70 0.23
CA THR A 234 3.49 5.88 0.78
C THR A 234 2.13 5.37 1.23
N ASN A 235 2.11 4.77 2.44
CA ASN A 235 1.01 4.24 3.28
C ASN A 235 0.89 2.71 3.54
N SER A 236 1.98 1.95 3.81
CA SER A 236 1.94 0.50 4.14
C SER A 236 0.97 0.15 5.28
N LYS A 237 0.93 1.02 6.30
CA LYS A 237 0.08 0.88 7.49
C LYS A 237 -1.42 0.84 7.17
N TYR A 238 -1.89 1.54 6.14
CA TYR A 238 -3.33 1.74 5.92
C TYR A 238 -3.94 0.76 4.92
N ASP A 239 -3.11 0.00 4.18
CA ASP A 239 -3.57 -0.91 3.13
C ASP A 239 -4.53 -1.97 3.66
N ILE A 240 -4.22 -2.54 4.83
CA ILE A 240 -5.09 -3.53 5.48
C ILE A 240 -6.51 -2.98 5.72
N TYR A 241 -6.62 -1.73 6.19
CA TYR A 241 -7.90 -1.07 6.45
C TYR A 241 -8.59 -0.71 5.14
N ARG A 242 -7.87 -0.13 4.17
CA ARG A 242 -8.42 0.23 2.86
C ARG A 242 -8.98 -0.98 2.13
N ASN A 243 -8.20 -2.05 2.04
CA ASN A 243 -8.63 -3.27 1.35
C ASN A 243 -9.82 -3.91 2.07
N ALA A 244 -9.79 -4.02 3.40
CA ALA A 244 -10.93 -4.53 4.16
C ALA A 244 -12.21 -3.70 3.93
N ILE A 245 -12.11 -2.36 3.95
CA ILE A 245 -13.24 -1.44 3.70
C ILE A 245 -13.80 -1.61 2.29
N ARG A 246 -12.93 -1.73 1.28
CA ARG A 246 -13.31 -1.92 -0.12
C ARG A 246 -14.02 -3.25 -0.37
N VAL A 247 -13.74 -4.28 0.44
CA VAL A 247 -14.49 -5.55 0.39
C VAL A 247 -15.79 -5.46 1.17
N LYS A 248 -15.77 -4.88 2.38
CA LYS A 248 -16.94 -4.77 3.24
C LYS A 248 -16.82 -3.59 4.20
N PRO A 249 -17.79 -2.65 4.21
CA PRO A 249 -17.70 -1.43 5.02
C PRO A 249 -18.20 -1.64 6.46
N PHE A 250 -17.98 -2.83 7.02
CA PHE A 250 -18.16 -3.12 8.43
C PHE A 250 -16.94 -3.85 8.95
N LEU A 251 -16.17 -3.17 9.81
CA LEU A 251 -14.92 -3.68 10.36
C LEU A 251 -15.03 -3.86 11.88
N LEU A 252 -14.33 -4.85 12.40
CA LEU A 252 -14.06 -5.01 13.83
C LEU A 252 -12.55 -4.82 14.06
N LEU A 253 -12.18 -3.82 14.85
CA LEU A 253 -10.81 -3.62 15.31
C LEU A 253 -10.71 -4.18 16.72
N ALA A 254 -9.96 -5.25 16.89
CA ALA A 254 -9.90 -5.99 18.13
C ALA A 254 -8.50 -6.06 18.69
N GLY A 255 -8.35 -5.89 19.99
CA GLY A 255 -7.05 -5.93 20.65
C GLY A 255 -7.10 -5.35 22.05
N ILE A 256 -5.97 -5.36 22.74
CA ILE A 256 -5.86 -4.86 24.12
C ILE A 256 -6.21 -3.36 24.16
N SER A 257 -6.65 -2.87 25.33
CA SER A 257 -6.83 -1.44 25.54
C SER A 257 -5.53 -0.65 25.29
N GLY A 258 -5.64 0.57 24.77
CA GLY A 258 -4.49 1.43 24.50
C GLY A 258 -3.72 1.17 23.19
N THR A 259 -4.14 0.22 22.35
CA THR A 259 -3.48 -0.05 21.05
C THR A 259 -3.84 0.93 19.92
N GLY A 260 -4.69 1.93 20.19
CA GLY A 260 -5.03 2.97 19.22
C GLY A 260 -6.19 2.65 18.28
N LYS A 261 -7.05 1.68 18.63
CA LYS A 261 -8.22 1.25 17.83
C LYS A 261 -9.13 2.40 17.42
N SER A 262 -9.58 3.23 18.35
CA SER A 262 -10.47 4.35 18.02
C SER A 262 -9.72 5.52 17.36
N ARG A 263 -8.39 5.58 17.56
CA ARG A 263 -7.51 6.59 16.96
C ARG A 263 -7.29 6.35 15.46
N ILE A 264 -7.10 5.10 15.02
CA ILE A 264 -6.91 4.82 13.58
C ILE A 264 -8.16 5.18 12.78
N VAL A 265 -9.36 4.93 13.31
CA VAL A 265 -10.62 5.33 12.65
C VAL A 265 -10.69 6.85 12.49
N ARG A 266 -10.34 7.58 13.55
CA ARG A 266 -10.30 9.05 13.51
C ARG A 266 -9.27 9.56 12.51
N GLU A 267 -8.10 8.94 12.46
CA GLU A 267 -7.04 9.27 11.51
C GLU A 267 -7.49 9.07 10.05
N LEU A 268 -8.18 7.97 9.73
CA LEU A 268 -8.74 7.75 8.37
C LEU A 268 -9.75 8.86 7.99
N ALA A 269 -10.54 9.33 8.96
CA ALA A 269 -11.48 10.43 8.75
C ALA A 269 -10.75 11.76 8.50
N PHE A 270 -9.74 12.12 9.32
CA PHE A 270 -8.91 13.32 9.10
C PHE A 270 -8.31 13.35 7.70
N LYS A 271 -7.75 12.22 7.24
CA LYS A 271 -7.10 12.12 5.93
C LYS A 271 -8.06 12.29 4.75
N SER A 272 -9.36 12.11 4.96
CA SER A 272 -10.39 12.14 3.89
C SER A 272 -11.41 13.26 4.03
N CYS A 273 -11.36 14.06 5.10
CA CYS A 273 -12.34 15.10 5.41
C CYS A 273 -12.15 16.37 4.56
N PRO A 274 -13.17 16.79 3.78
CA PRO A 274 -13.07 17.99 2.96
C PRO A 274 -13.18 19.25 3.80
N GLU A 275 -12.56 20.33 3.32
CA GLU A 275 -12.47 21.63 3.99
C GLU A 275 -13.81 22.12 4.55
N TYR A 276 -14.89 22.01 3.77
CA TYR A 276 -16.24 22.42 4.19
C TYR A 276 -16.88 21.53 5.27
N LEU A 277 -16.28 20.39 5.63
CA LEU A 277 -16.68 19.52 6.75
C LEU A 277 -15.66 19.52 7.89
N GLN A 278 -14.58 20.29 7.81
CA GLN A 278 -13.57 20.35 8.87
C GLN A 278 -14.08 21.16 10.05
N ASP A 279 -13.84 20.67 11.26
CA ASP A 279 -14.10 21.47 12.46
C ASP A 279 -13.02 22.53 12.66
N LYS A 280 -13.40 23.68 13.21
CA LYS A 280 -12.50 24.82 13.41
C LYS A 280 -11.36 24.51 14.37
N ASP A 281 -11.62 23.64 15.34
CA ASP A 281 -10.68 23.31 16.41
C ASP A 281 -9.72 22.16 16.02
N GLY A 282 -9.94 21.52 14.86
CA GLY A 282 -9.11 20.40 14.38
C GLY A 282 -9.16 19.16 15.29
N THR A 283 -10.28 18.96 15.98
CA THR A 283 -10.46 17.90 16.98
C THR A 283 -11.29 16.74 16.47
N MET A 284 -12.32 17.03 15.67
CA MET A 284 -13.32 16.06 15.25
C MET A 284 -13.81 16.35 13.83
N PRO A 285 -13.29 15.63 12.82
CA PRO A 285 -13.72 15.77 11.43
C PRO A 285 -15.22 15.58 11.26
N GLY A 286 -15.85 16.39 10.42
CA GLY A 286 -17.29 16.33 10.19
C GLY A 286 -17.77 15.04 9.51
N ASN A 287 -16.85 14.22 8.97
CA ASN A 287 -17.07 12.88 8.44
C ASN A 287 -16.70 11.76 9.43
N TYR A 288 -16.57 12.05 10.73
CA TYR A 288 -16.34 11.09 11.80
C TYR A 288 -17.43 11.14 12.87
N CYS A 289 -17.94 9.97 13.29
CA CYS A 289 -18.92 9.86 14.36
C CYS A 289 -18.51 8.79 15.37
N MET A 290 -18.10 9.23 16.56
CA MET A 290 -17.92 8.35 17.73
C MET A 290 -19.26 8.06 18.41
N ILE A 291 -19.53 6.79 18.70
CA ILE A 291 -20.67 6.31 19.47
C ILE A 291 -20.13 5.37 20.54
N GLU A 292 -20.30 5.75 21.80
CA GLU A 292 -19.90 4.93 22.94
C GLU A 292 -21.02 3.94 23.27
N VAL A 293 -20.78 2.65 23.07
CA VAL A 293 -21.75 1.62 23.44
C VAL A 293 -21.84 1.54 24.96
N LYS A 294 -23.04 1.29 25.48
CA LYS A 294 -23.30 1.15 26.92
C LYS A 294 -23.86 -0.25 27.20
N PRO A 295 -23.58 -0.83 28.38
CA PRO A 295 -23.95 -2.22 28.69
C PRO A 295 -25.47 -2.47 28.76
N ASN A 296 -26.26 -1.41 28.94
CA ASN A 296 -27.72 -1.47 28.98
C ASN A 296 -28.39 -1.39 27.60
N TRP A 297 -27.63 -1.48 26.50
CA TRP A 297 -28.18 -1.49 25.16
C TRP A 297 -28.73 -2.89 24.86
N HIS A 298 -30.04 -2.97 24.63
CA HIS A 298 -30.75 -4.25 24.44
C HIS A 298 -31.56 -4.30 23.14
N ASP A 299 -31.67 -3.18 22.42
CA ASP A 299 -32.34 -3.06 21.13
C ASP A 299 -31.75 -1.86 20.37
N SER A 300 -32.27 -1.62 19.17
CA SER A 300 -31.77 -0.58 18.26
C SER A 300 -32.17 0.85 18.63
N THR A 301 -32.91 1.05 19.72
CA THR A 301 -33.43 2.36 20.14
C THR A 301 -32.32 3.39 20.36
N GLU A 302 -31.21 2.99 20.99
CA GLU A 302 -30.11 3.91 21.29
C GLU A 302 -29.28 4.26 20.06
N LEU A 303 -29.30 3.41 19.05
CA LEU A 303 -28.60 3.63 17.79
C LEU A 303 -29.48 4.37 16.78
N LEU A 304 -30.72 3.93 16.55
CA LEU A 304 -31.61 4.45 15.52
C LEU A 304 -32.50 5.58 16.04
N GLY A 305 -33.17 5.34 17.16
CA GLY A 305 -34.13 6.26 17.77
C GLY A 305 -35.37 5.58 18.28
N TYR A 306 -36.32 6.39 18.73
CA TYR A 306 -37.61 5.92 19.25
C TYR A 306 -38.71 6.94 18.96
N TYR A 307 -39.95 6.48 18.92
CA TYR A 307 -41.10 7.38 18.88
C TYR A 307 -41.37 7.99 20.26
N SER A 308 -41.32 9.31 20.36
CA SER A 308 -41.66 10.02 21.60
C SER A 308 -43.14 10.39 21.62
N ASN A 309 -43.89 9.83 22.56
CA ASN A 309 -45.30 10.19 22.76
C ASN A 309 -45.49 11.64 23.23
N MET A 310 -44.50 12.25 23.87
CA MET A 310 -44.54 13.65 24.30
C MET A 310 -44.41 14.60 23.11
N ASN A 311 -43.44 14.33 22.23
CA ASN A 311 -43.19 15.18 21.06
C ASN A 311 -44.06 14.80 19.85
N LYS A 312 -44.75 13.65 19.92
CA LYS A 312 -45.51 13.05 18.81
C LYS A 312 -44.68 12.87 17.54
N SER A 313 -43.39 12.60 17.71
CA SER A 313 -42.45 12.41 16.60
C SER A 313 -41.32 11.45 16.95
N TYR A 314 -40.77 10.84 15.91
CA TYR A 314 -39.60 9.98 16.02
C TYR A 314 -38.35 10.81 16.37
N GLN A 315 -37.62 10.35 17.39
CA GLN A 315 -36.42 10.98 17.90
C GLN A 315 -35.20 10.29 17.29
N PHE A 316 -34.71 10.83 16.18
CA PHE A 316 -33.51 10.33 15.51
C PHE A 316 -32.27 10.54 16.38
N LYS A 317 -31.51 9.46 16.59
CA LYS A 317 -30.26 9.49 17.36
C LYS A 317 -29.09 9.96 16.50
N LYS A 318 -27.93 10.14 17.14
CA LYS A 318 -26.70 10.67 16.52
C LYS A 318 -26.30 9.90 15.25
N PHE A 319 -26.39 8.57 15.29
CA PHE A 319 -26.07 7.71 14.16
C PHE A 319 -26.94 8.01 12.94
N VAL A 320 -28.27 8.07 13.09
CA VAL A 320 -29.19 8.35 11.97
C VAL A 320 -28.96 9.73 11.39
N LYS A 321 -28.77 10.75 12.22
CA LYS A 321 -28.40 12.09 11.74
C LYS A 321 -27.12 12.05 10.92
N PHE A 322 -26.10 11.32 11.40
CA PHE A 322 -24.84 11.16 10.69
C PHE A 322 -24.96 10.40 9.36
N LEU A 323 -25.84 9.40 9.27
CA LEU A 323 -26.16 8.73 7.99
C LEU A 323 -26.83 9.70 7.00
N ILE A 324 -27.73 10.56 7.46
CA ILE A 324 -28.28 11.64 6.62
C ILE A 324 -27.16 12.57 6.17
N LYS A 325 -26.20 12.86 7.06
CA LYS A 325 -25.03 13.66 6.69
C LYS A 325 -24.23 13.04 5.56
N ALA A 326 -23.96 11.74 5.65
CA ALA A 326 -23.23 10.97 4.66
C ALA A 326 -23.98 10.89 3.32
N LYS A 327 -25.31 10.69 3.36
CA LYS A 327 -26.19 10.69 2.17
C LYS A 327 -26.08 11.98 1.37
N MET A 328 -25.96 13.12 2.04
CA MET A 328 -25.84 14.42 1.36
C MET A 328 -24.43 14.67 0.77
N ASN A 329 -23.45 13.84 1.13
CA ASN A 329 -22.03 13.98 0.77
C ASN A 329 -21.44 12.68 0.19
N PRO A 330 -21.96 12.15 -0.93
CA PRO A 330 -21.73 10.79 -1.41
C PRO A 330 -20.28 10.50 -1.81
N GLU A 331 -19.52 11.51 -2.24
CA GLU A 331 -18.10 11.35 -2.61
C GLU A 331 -17.14 11.31 -1.41
N VAL A 332 -17.64 11.60 -0.21
CA VAL A 332 -16.82 11.66 1.01
C VAL A 332 -17.07 10.39 1.82
N PRO A 333 -16.03 9.66 2.28
CA PRO A 333 -16.22 8.53 3.19
C PRO A 333 -16.58 9.03 4.60
N PHE A 334 -17.60 8.42 5.21
CA PHE A 334 -18.08 8.74 6.55
C PHE A 334 -17.80 7.58 7.50
N PHE A 335 -17.06 7.84 8.58
CA PHE A 335 -16.60 6.83 9.52
C PHE A 335 -17.44 6.84 10.80
N VAL A 336 -18.16 5.75 11.06
CA VAL A 336 -18.83 5.50 12.34
C VAL A 336 -17.94 4.61 13.19
N CYS A 337 -17.53 5.12 14.35
CA CYS A 337 -16.75 4.37 15.33
C CYS A 337 -17.66 3.97 16.50
N LEU A 338 -18.05 2.69 16.57
CA LEU A 338 -18.75 2.11 17.71
C LEU A 338 -17.69 1.69 18.73
N ASP A 339 -17.46 2.55 19.73
CA ASP A 339 -16.42 2.31 20.74
C ASP A 339 -16.89 1.27 21.75
N GLU A 340 -16.02 0.31 22.04
CA GLU A 340 -16.29 -0.84 22.92
C GLU A 340 -17.57 -1.57 22.48
N MET A 341 -17.64 -1.90 21.19
CA MET A 341 -18.82 -2.47 20.55
C MET A 341 -19.35 -3.70 21.29
N ASN A 342 -18.45 -4.50 21.89
CA ASN A 342 -18.79 -5.71 22.62
C ASN A 342 -19.15 -5.49 24.11
N LEU A 343 -19.34 -4.24 24.55
CA LEU A 343 -19.84 -3.95 25.90
C LEU A 343 -21.32 -4.32 26.09
N ALA A 344 -22.06 -4.48 24.99
CA ALA A 344 -23.42 -4.99 24.96
C ALA A 344 -23.57 -6.08 23.87
N PRO A 345 -24.62 -6.93 23.92
CA PRO A 345 -24.86 -7.94 22.89
C PRO A 345 -25.12 -7.29 21.53
N VAL A 346 -24.14 -7.36 20.63
CA VAL A 346 -24.15 -6.63 19.36
C VAL A 346 -25.29 -7.05 18.45
N GLU A 347 -25.62 -8.33 18.41
CA GLU A 347 -26.76 -8.84 17.63
C GLU A 347 -28.12 -8.30 18.08
N HIS A 348 -28.22 -7.62 19.22
CA HIS A 348 -29.48 -7.03 19.69
C HIS A 348 -29.62 -5.58 19.23
N TYR A 349 -28.68 -4.72 19.60
CA TYR A 349 -28.79 -3.28 19.27
C TYR A 349 -28.40 -2.95 17.83
N PHE A 350 -27.66 -3.85 17.16
CA PHE A 350 -27.18 -3.66 15.80
C PHE A 350 -27.93 -4.54 14.77
N ALA A 351 -29.02 -5.19 15.17
CA ALA A 351 -29.72 -6.21 14.39
C ALA A 351 -30.17 -5.72 12.99
N GLU A 352 -30.79 -4.54 12.93
CA GLU A 352 -31.31 -3.93 11.71
C GLU A 352 -30.16 -3.60 10.75
N MET A 353 -29.03 -3.13 11.27
CA MET A 353 -27.84 -2.87 10.46
C MET A 353 -27.28 -4.16 9.87
N LEU A 354 -27.16 -5.21 10.67
CA LEU A 354 -26.74 -6.54 10.19
C LEU A 354 -27.66 -7.07 9.10
N SER A 355 -28.96 -6.80 9.20
CA SER A 355 -29.95 -7.20 8.19
C SER A 355 -29.86 -6.36 6.92
N VAL A 356 -29.86 -5.03 7.04
CA VAL A 356 -29.85 -4.09 5.89
C VAL A 356 -28.58 -4.24 5.06
N MET A 357 -27.43 -4.49 5.69
CA MET A 357 -26.17 -4.72 4.96
C MET A 357 -26.23 -5.92 3.99
N GLU A 358 -27.08 -6.91 4.23
CA GLU A 358 -27.25 -8.08 3.33
C GLU A 358 -28.08 -7.75 2.08
N THR A 359 -28.79 -6.62 2.10
CA THR A 359 -29.64 -6.18 0.98
C THR A 359 -28.88 -5.29 -0.01
N ARG A 360 -27.58 -5.10 0.21
CA ARG A 360 -26.71 -4.25 -0.62
C ARG A 360 -26.67 -4.78 -2.05
N LYS A 361 -27.04 -3.94 -3.02
CA LYS A 361 -27.01 -4.25 -4.45
C LYS A 361 -27.02 -2.97 -5.28
N HIS A 362 -26.66 -3.11 -6.55
CA HIS A 362 -26.91 -2.07 -7.53
C HIS A 362 -28.40 -2.02 -7.90
N PRO A 363 -29.07 -0.85 -7.86
CA PRO A 363 -30.47 -0.73 -8.25
C PRO A 363 -30.60 -0.79 -9.77
N LYS A 364 -31.77 -1.24 -10.25
CA LYS A 364 -32.12 -1.11 -11.68
C LYS A 364 -32.26 0.37 -12.04
N MET A 365 -31.90 0.73 -13.27
CA MET A 365 -32.21 2.04 -13.82
C MET A 365 -33.73 2.18 -14.00
N GLU A 366 -34.25 3.39 -13.82
CA GLU A 366 -35.68 3.64 -13.87
C GLU A 366 -36.23 3.33 -15.27
N GLY A 367 -37.19 2.40 -15.36
CA GLY A 367 -37.82 2.01 -16.62
C GLY A 367 -37.03 1.00 -17.47
N THR A 368 -35.92 0.44 -16.98
CA THR A 368 -35.16 -0.61 -17.69
C THR A 368 -34.86 -1.82 -16.80
N ASP A 369 -34.41 -2.92 -17.42
CA ASP A 369 -33.87 -4.08 -16.71
C ASP A 369 -32.35 -3.98 -16.44
N GLU A 370 -31.71 -2.92 -16.95
CA GLU A 370 -30.29 -2.66 -16.75
C GLU A 370 -30.02 -2.14 -15.34
N VAL A 371 -28.85 -2.48 -14.81
CA VAL A 371 -28.44 -2.18 -13.44
C VAL A 371 -27.51 -0.98 -13.42
N ASN A 372 -27.73 -0.03 -12.52
CA ASN A 372 -26.86 1.12 -12.33
C ASN A 372 -25.64 0.75 -11.47
N LYS A 373 -24.51 0.46 -12.12
CA LYS A 373 -23.25 0.07 -11.47
C LYS A 373 -22.57 1.20 -10.69
N ASP A 374 -22.97 2.45 -10.89
CA ASP A 374 -22.37 3.60 -10.19
C ASP A 374 -23.01 3.86 -8.82
N VAL A 375 -24.12 3.18 -8.51
CA VAL A 375 -24.87 3.39 -7.27
C VAL A 375 -25.06 2.08 -6.54
N ILE A 376 -24.74 2.06 -5.26
CA ILE A 376 -25.06 0.94 -4.38
C ILE A 376 -26.16 1.37 -3.42
N LYS A 377 -27.27 0.63 -3.39
CA LYS A 377 -28.38 0.85 -2.45
C LYS A 377 -28.56 -0.34 -1.52
N THR A 378 -29.13 -0.06 -0.36
CA THR A 378 -29.60 -1.04 0.62
C THR A 378 -31.09 -0.81 0.87
N GLY A 379 -31.73 -1.72 1.62
CA GLY A 379 -33.04 -1.46 2.21
C GLY A 379 -33.03 -0.28 3.18
N ALA A 380 -34.22 0.20 3.56
CA ALA A 380 -34.33 1.28 4.51
C ALA A 380 -33.86 0.83 5.91
N VAL A 381 -32.90 1.56 6.47
CA VAL A 381 -32.51 1.50 7.89
C VAL A 381 -33.55 2.22 8.75
N VAL A 382 -34.10 3.32 8.24
CA VAL A 382 -35.21 4.04 8.88
C VAL A 382 -36.31 4.27 7.87
N GLU A 383 -37.50 3.79 8.18
CA GLU A 383 -38.64 3.82 7.27
C GLU A 383 -39.13 5.24 6.98
N SER A 384 -39.66 5.46 5.77
CA SER A 384 -40.15 6.77 5.33
C SER A 384 -41.27 7.35 6.21
N GLN A 385 -42.06 6.50 6.87
CA GLN A 385 -43.13 6.93 7.77
C GLN A 385 -42.64 7.86 8.89
N TYR A 386 -41.48 7.55 9.48
CA TYR A 386 -40.91 8.37 10.55
C TYR A 386 -40.47 9.76 10.09
N PHE A 387 -40.17 9.94 8.80
CA PHE A 387 -39.88 11.24 8.18
C PHE A 387 -41.15 11.98 7.73
N LYS A 388 -42.24 11.27 7.43
CA LYS A 388 -43.53 11.90 7.06
C LYS A 388 -44.23 12.49 8.27
N GLU A 389 -44.13 11.81 9.40
CA GLU A 389 -44.85 12.13 10.65
C GLU A 389 -44.05 13.03 11.60
N TRP A 390 -42.85 13.46 11.20
CA TRP A 390 -42.00 14.23 12.09
C TRP A 390 -42.51 15.66 12.31
N THR A 391 -42.53 16.05 13.58
CA THR A 391 -42.96 17.36 14.05
C THR A 391 -41.81 18.04 14.78
N TRP A 392 -41.80 19.37 14.71
CA TRP A 392 -40.92 20.20 15.52
C TRP A 392 -41.70 21.35 16.15
N THR A 393 -41.17 21.86 17.26
CA THR A 393 -41.71 22.97 18.04
C THR A 393 -40.72 24.12 18.02
N ASP A 394 -41.15 25.25 17.47
CA ASP A 394 -40.42 26.53 17.51
C ASP A 394 -40.27 27.03 18.95
N VAL A 395 -39.26 27.88 19.19
CA VAL A 395 -39.04 28.60 20.47
C VAL A 395 -40.28 29.42 20.88
N ASN A 396 -41.17 29.73 19.93
CA ASN A 396 -42.44 30.43 20.12
C ASN A 396 -43.66 29.52 20.38
N SER A 397 -43.46 28.24 20.75
CA SER A 397 -44.51 27.32 21.25
C SER A 397 -45.57 26.86 20.24
N SER A 398 -45.35 27.00 18.93
CA SER A 398 -46.24 26.45 17.90
C SER A 398 -45.66 25.16 17.31
N THR A 399 -46.38 24.04 17.47
CA THR A 399 -46.04 22.77 16.82
C THR A 399 -46.37 22.86 15.33
N HIS A 400 -45.41 22.58 14.46
CA HIS A 400 -45.61 22.57 13.02
C HIS A 400 -45.31 21.18 12.45
N THR A 401 -46.28 20.60 11.74
CA THR A 401 -46.06 19.44 10.85
C THR A 401 -45.58 19.96 9.50
N LYS A 402 -44.29 19.81 9.20
CA LYS A 402 -43.74 20.20 7.91
C LYS A 402 -43.93 19.07 6.90
N THR A 403 -45.16 18.93 6.40
CA THR A 403 -45.44 18.06 5.25
C THR A 403 -44.73 18.66 4.04
N ASN A 404 -43.83 17.93 3.37
CA ASN A 404 -43.01 18.35 2.21
C ASN A 404 -41.60 18.95 2.49
N MET A 405 -40.84 18.37 3.43
CA MET A 405 -39.43 18.72 3.59
C MET A 405 -38.57 18.05 2.51
N SER A 406 -37.71 18.82 1.85
CA SER A 406 -36.61 18.26 1.05
C SER A 406 -35.56 17.63 1.95
N ASP A 407 -34.71 16.76 1.38
CA ASP A 407 -33.61 16.16 2.14
C ASP A 407 -32.62 17.24 2.63
N MET A 408 -32.49 18.35 1.88
CA MET A 408 -31.73 19.53 2.31
C MET A 408 -32.37 20.26 3.49
N ASP A 409 -33.70 20.36 3.55
CA ASP A 409 -34.39 20.93 4.70
C ASP A 409 -34.14 20.10 5.98
N TRP A 410 -34.09 18.77 5.83
CA TRP A 410 -33.70 17.85 6.90
C TRP A 410 -32.26 18.05 7.35
N TYR A 411 -31.35 18.16 6.37
CA TYR A 411 -29.94 18.42 6.64
C TYR A 411 -29.75 19.70 7.45
N ARG A 412 -30.34 20.82 7.01
CA ARG A 412 -30.28 22.10 7.72
C ARG A 412 -30.87 21.99 9.13
N ALA A 413 -32.00 21.31 9.30
CA ALA A 413 -32.65 21.13 10.59
C ALA A 413 -31.78 20.37 11.61
N PHE A 414 -30.91 19.46 11.15
CA PHE A 414 -30.04 18.67 12.04
C PHE A 414 -28.66 19.27 12.29
N PHE A 415 -28.13 20.07 11.37
CA PHE A 415 -26.74 20.53 11.40
C PHE A 415 -26.55 22.04 11.47
N ASP A 416 -27.64 22.83 11.52
CA ASP A 416 -27.60 24.30 11.61
C ASP A 416 -26.77 24.96 10.50
N VAL A 417 -26.90 24.43 9.28
CA VAL A 417 -26.12 24.87 8.12
C VAL A 417 -26.77 26.12 7.53
N ALA A 418 -26.00 27.21 7.48
CA ALA A 418 -26.45 28.49 6.93
C ALA A 418 -26.73 28.38 5.43
N LYS A 419 -27.77 29.08 4.96
CA LYS A 419 -28.03 29.27 3.53
C LYS A 419 -26.83 29.91 2.85
N ASP A 420 -26.56 29.50 1.61
CA ASP A 420 -25.45 29.98 0.78
C ASP A 420 -24.04 29.71 1.36
N SER A 421 -23.92 28.81 2.36
CA SER A 421 -22.63 28.33 2.85
C SER A 421 -21.90 27.49 1.81
N GLU A 422 -20.57 27.37 1.95
CA GLU A 422 -19.77 26.51 1.06
C GLU A 422 -20.25 25.05 1.13
N GLU A 423 -20.58 24.56 2.33
CA GLU A 423 -21.14 23.22 2.54
C GLU A 423 -22.45 23.02 1.76
N GLU A 424 -23.39 23.96 1.83
CA GLU A 424 -24.63 23.92 1.05
C GLU A 424 -24.36 23.95 -0.46
N ALA A 425 -23.41 24.77 -0.92
CA ALA A 425 -23.04 24.84 -2.33
C ALA A 425 -22.43 23.52 -2.84
N GLN A 426 -21.68 22.79 -2.00
CA GLN A 426 -21.15 21.46 -2.36
C GLN A 426 -22.26 20.41 -2.40
N ILE A 427 -23.15 20.41 -1.41
CA ILE A 427 -24.25 19.44 -1.30
C ILE A 427 -25.28 19.62 -2.42
N SER A 428 -25.61 20.87 -2.77
CA SER A 428 -26.64 21.21 -3.76
C SER A 428 -26.27 20.78 -5.19
N LYS A 429 -25.03 20.35 -5.44
CA LYS A 429 -24.62 19.72 -6.71
C LYS A 429 -25.35 18.42 -6.99
N TYR A 430 -25.76 17.73 -5.93
CA TYR A 430 -26.45 16.45 -6.01
C TYR A 430 -27.94 16.70 -5.81
N GLN A 431 -28.76 16.30 -6.78
CA GLN A 431 -30.21 16.56 -6.76
C GLN A 431 -30.89 15.63 -5.74
N TYR A 432 -31.12 16.11 -4.52
CA TYR A 432 -31.81 15.34 -3.46
C TYR A 432 -33.27 15.78 -3.28
N GLU A 433 -34.17 15.21 -4.07
CA GLU A 433 -35.60 15.52 -3.97
C GLU A 433 -36.39 14.54 -3.08
N ARG A 434 -36.56 14.91 -1.81
CA ARG A 434 -37.51 14.31 -0.83
C ARG A 434 -37.39 12.79 -0.69
N THR A 435 -36.22 12.21 -0.90
CA THR A 435 -36.06 10.75 -0.88
C THR A 435 -36.27 10.19 0.54
N LEU A 436 -35.95 10.96 1.59
CA LEU A 436 -36.21 10.55 2.97
C LEU A 436 -37.71 10.35 3.26
N GLN A 437 -38.55 11.24 2.74
CA GLN A 437 -40.01 11.14 2.89
C GLN A 437 -40.64 10.14 1.91
N LYS A 438 -39.99 9.81 0.79
CA LYS A 438 -40.52 8.85 -0.19
C LYS A 438 -40.09 7.41 0.12
N GLU A 439 -38.79 7.19 0.22
CA GLU A 439 -38.12 5.88 0.30
C GLU A 439 -37.66 5.54 1.72
N GLY A 440 -37.43 6.56 2.56
CA GLY A 440 -36.80 6.39 3.86
C GLY A 440 -35.29 6.61 3.78
N LEU A 441 -34.59 6.27 4.86
CA LEU A 441 -33.13 6.36 4.92
C LEU A 441 -32.52 4.98 4.71
N THR A 442 -31.86 4.77 3.58
CA THR A 442 -31.00 3.61 3.34
C THR A 442 -29.63 3.82 3.98
N LEU A 443 -28.85 2.74 4.16
CA LEU A 443 -27.43 2.88 4.52
C LEU A 443 -26.68 3.44 3.31
N PRO A 444 -26.09 4.65 3.38
CA PRO A 444 -25.30 5.21 2.29
C PRO A 444 -24.05 4.35 2.02
N ASP A 445 -23.64 4.27 0.76
CA ASP A 445 -22.55 3.43 0.30
C ASP A 445 -21.17 3.89 0.78
N ASN A 446 -21.03 5.20 1.02
CA ASN A 446 -19.87 5.89 1.57
C ASN A 446 -19.75 5.81 3.11
N VAL A 447 -20.69 5.16 3.81
CA VAL A 447 -20.60 4.95 5.26
C VAL A 447 -19.82 3.69 5.59
N ILE A 448 -18.82 3.85 6.46
CA ILE A 448 -17.94 2.79 6.95
C ILE A 448 -18.17 2.67 8.45
N ILE A 449 -18.63 1.50 8.89
CA ILE A 449 -18.90 1.22 10.30
C ILE A 449 -17.72 0.43 10.87
N ILE A 450 -17.15 0.90 11.96
CA ILE A 450 -16.00 0.27 12.62
C ILE A 450 -16.33 0.09 14.10
N GLY A 451 -16.37 -1.15 14.56
CA GLY A 451 -16.47 -1.49 15.97
C GLY A 451 -15.09 -1.64 16.58
N THR A 452 -14.80 -0.94 17.67
CA THR A 452 -13.61 -1.22 18.49
C THR A 452 -13.97 -2.26 19.54
N VAL A 453 -13.08 -3.22 19.75
CA VAL A 453 -13.35 -4.39 20.59
C VAL A 453 -12.23 -4.51 21.60
N ASN A 454 -12.61 -4.60 22.87
CA ASN A 454 -11.68 -4.99 23.92
C ASN A 454 -11.78 -6.50 24.14
N MET A 455 -10.64 -7.14 24.30
CA MET A 455 -10.53 -8.61 24.38
C MET A 455 -10.44 -9.12 25.82
N ASP A 456 -10.89 -8.32 26.79
CA ASP A 456 -10.90 -8.65 28.22
C ASP A 456 -12.18 -9.37 28.65
N ASP A 457 -12.08 -10.11 29.75
CA ASP A 457 -13.15 -10.98 30.29
C ASP A 457 -14.44 -10.23 30.70
N THR A 458 -14.42 -8.91 30.69
CA THR A 458 -15.54 -8.02 31.07
C THR A 458 -16.49 -7.70 29.91
N THR A 459 -16.33 -8.32 28.75
CA THR A 459 -17.08 -8.02 27.54
C THR A 459 -17.85 -9.22 26.99
N HIS A 460 -18.86 -8.97 26.14
CA HIS A 460 -19.61 -10.02 25.48
C HIS A 460 -18.81 -10.63 24.32
N GLN A 461 -18.87 -11.96 24.18
CA GLN A 461 -18.37 -12.63 22.99
C GLN A 461 -19.26 -12.29 21.79
N PHE A 462 -18.65 -12.16 20.61
CA PHE A 462 -19.42 -11.95 19.38
C PHE A 462 -20.14 -13.21 18.94
N SER A 463 -21.42 -13.05 18.62
CA SER A 463 -22.13 -14.09 17.88
C SER A 463 -21.56 -14.23 16.46
N ARG A 464 -21.67 -15.44 15.90
CA ARG A 464 -21.31 -15.71 14.49
C ARG A 464 -22.00 -14.78 13.52
N LYS A 465 -23.25 -14.38 13.83
CA LYS A 465 -24.03 -13.44 13.00
C LYS A 465 -23.30 -12.11 12.78
N VAL A 466 -22.54 -11.66 13.77
CA VAL A 466 -21.74 -10.42 13.72
C VAL A 466 -20.42 -10.68 12.99
N ILE A 467 -19.67 -11.70 13.39
CA ILE A 467 -18.36 -12.04 12.78
C ILE A 467 -18.49 -12.30 11.28
N ASP A 468 -19.51 -13.06 10.85
CA ASP A 468 -19.76 -13.35 9.43
C ASP A 468 -20.06 -12.07 8.61
N ARG A 469 -20.52 -11.01 9.28
CA ARG A 469 -20.88 -9.74 8.64
C ARG A 469 -19.77 -8.69 8.67
N ALA A 470 -18.70 -8.89 9.44
CA ALA A 470 -17.62 -7.93 9.58
C ALA A 470 -16.28 -8.44 9.04
N MET A 471 -15.41 -7.53 8.59
CA MET A 471 -13.99 -7.80 8.41
C MET A 471 -13.25 -7.53 9.72
N THR A 472 -12.53 -8.51 10.23
CA THR A 472 -11.86 -8.41 11.52
C THR A 472 -10.38 -8.06 11.35
N ILE A 473 -9.88 -7.09 12.12
CA ILE A 473 -8.45 -6.75 12.17
C ILE A 473 -8.00 -6.81 13.63
N GLU A 474 -7.05 -7.69 13.90
CA GLU A 474 -6.38 -7.76 15.19
C GLU A 474 -5.29 -6.69 15.30
N MET A 475 -5.32 -5.91 16.38
CA MET A 475 -4.38 -4.84 16.69
C MET A 475 -3.53 -5.25 17.90
N ASN A 476 -2.42 -5.95 17.62
CA ASN A 476 -1.52 -6.52 18.63
C ASN A 476 -0.57 -5.51 19.32
N GLY A 477 -0.75 -4.21 19.07
CA GLY A 477 0.10 -3.14 19.60
C GLY A 477 1.44 -3.06 18.85
N GLY A 478 1.82 -1.86 18.42
CA GLY A 478 3.14 -1.60 17.84
C GLY A 478 4.24 -1.49 18.90
N LYS A 479 5.50 -1.27 18.48
CA LYS A 479 6.59 -0.95 19.41
C LYS A 479 6.17 0.25 20.28
N LEU A 480 6.33 0.16 21.60
CA LEU A 480 6.00 1.26 22.54
C LEU A 480 6.70 2.59 22.16
N SER A 481 7.86 2.52 21.50
CA SER A 481 8.55 3.67 20.93
C SER A 481 7.68 4.49 19.97
N ASN A 482 6.76 3.85 19.24
CA ASN A 482 5.86 4.49 18.29
C ASN A 482 4.76 5.33 18.97
N MET A 483 4.66 5.28 20.31
CA MET A 483 3.78 6.18 21.07
C MET A 483 4.27 7.64 21.06
N PHE A 484 5.58 7.87 20.89
CA PHE A 484 6.17 9.22 20.83
C PHE A 484 6.19 9.75 19.39
N GLY A 485 5.73 10.98 19.16
CA GLY A 485 5.77 11.66 17.85
C GLY A 485 4.50 11.60 17.00
N GLY A 486 3.46 10.86 17.41
CA GLY A 486 2.24 10.66 16.62
C GLY A 486 1.23 11.83 16.57
N SER A 487 1.54 13.00 17.14
CA SER A 487 0.62 14.15 17.14
C SER A 487 0.32 14.66 15.72
N LYS A 488 1.21 14.41 14.76
CA LYS A 488 1.05 14.81 13.33
C LYS A 488 0.08 13.96 12.51
N ASN A 489 -0.48 12.90 13.09
CA ASN A 489 -1.33 11.94 12.36
C ASN A 489 -2.82 12.33 12.37
N LEU A 490 -3.22 13.31 13.18
CA LEU A 490 -4.59 13.85 13.24
C LEU A 490 -4.62 15.26 12.65
N GLU A 491 -4.09 15.39 11.43
CA GLU A 491 -4.04 16.63 10.68
C GLU A 491 -4.84 16.46 9.39
N TYR A 492 -5.53 17.53 8.98
CA TYR A 492 -6.20 17.58 7.69
C TYR A 492 -5.17 17.62 6.57
N LEU A 493 -5.36 16.76 5.57
CA LEU A 493 -4.47 16.70 4.42
C LEU A 493 -4.80 17.80 3.39
N PRO A 494 -3.81 18.22 2.57
CA PRO A 494 -4.07 19.06 1.41
C PRO A 494 -5.09 18.44 0.46
N LYS A 495 -5.89 19.29 -0.20
CA LYS A 495 -7.03 18.90 -1.06
C LYS A 495 -6.72 17.77 -2.06
N GLU A 496 -5.55 17.79 -2.70
CA GLU A 496 -5.16 16.77 -3.68
C GLU A 496 -4.90 15.40 -3.05
N GLU A 497 -4.25 15.35 -1.89
CA GLU A 497 -4.06 14.09 -1.16
C GLU A 497 -5.37 13.60 -0.56
N GLN A 498 -6.16 14.51 -0.03
CA GLN A 498 -7.45 14.24 0.57
C GLN A 498 -8.41 13.57 -0.42
N LYS A 499 -8.47 14.04 -1.67
CA LYS A 499 -9.22 13.39 -2.75
C LYS A 499 -8.74 11.97 -3.07
N LYS A 500 -7.43 11.71 -3.01
CA LYS A 500 -6.88 10.35 -3.18
C LYS A 500 -7.38 9.43 -2.06
N TRP A 501 -7.41 9.92 -0.82
CA TRP A 501 -7.96 9.16 0.30
C TRP A 501 -9.45 8.88 0.12
N GLN A 502 -10.25 9.87 -0.27
CA GLN A 502 -11.67 9.69 -0.57
C GLN A 502 -11.91 8.57 -1.60
N LYS A 503 -11.20 8.60 -2.72
CA LYS A 503 -11.27 7.56 -3.76
C LYS A 503 -10.82 6.19 -3.27
N SER A 504 -9.83 6.15 -2.38
CA SER A 504 -9.24 4.88 -1.91
C SER A 504 -10.17 4.01 -1.05
N PHE A 505 -11.31 4.54 -0.59
CA PHE A 505 -12.32 3.79 0.16
C PHE A 505 -13.55 3.41 -0.67
N GLN A 506 -13.59 3.78 -1.96
CA GLN A 506 -14.73 3.47 -2.83
C GLN A 506 -14.84 1.97 -3.05
N GLN A 507 -16.05 1.45 -2.88
CA GLN A 507 -16.39 0.05 -3.12
C GLN A 507 -16.87 -0.11 -4.56
N LEU A 508 -16.11 -0.86 -5.35
CA LEU A 508 -16.41 -1.08 -6.77
C LEU A 508 -17.22 -2.35 -7.02
N TYR A 509 -17.19 -3.29 -6.06
CA TYR A 509 -17.79 -4.61 -6.19
C TYR A 509 -18.71 -4.90 -5.00
N VAL A 510 -19.88 -5.45 -5.27
CA VAL A 510 -20.85 -5.95 -4.28
C VAL A 510 -20.85 -7.48 -4.23
N ASN A 511 -20.58 -8.13 -5.37
CA ASN A 511 -20.56 -9.59 -5.49
C ASN A 511 -19.40 -10.08 -6.38
N ALA A 512 -19.17 -11.39 -6.36
CA ALA A 512 -18.12 -12.06 -7.11
C ALA A 512 -18.27 -11.91 -8.63
N ASP A 513 -19.50 -11.91 -9.16
CA ASP A 513 -19.73 -11.85 -10.61
C ASP A 513 -19.25 -10.51 -11.18
N GLU A 514 -19.45 -9.41 -10.45
CA GLU A 514 -18.94 -8.09 -10.83
C GLU A 514 -17.41 -8.03 -10.92
N VAL A 515 -16.70 -8.80 -10.09
CA VAL A 515 -15.23 -8.92 -10.16
C VAL A 515 -14.83 -9.63 -11.44
N LEU A 516 -15.51 -10.71 -11.80
CA LEU A 516 -15.24 -11.48 -13.01
C LEU A 516 -15.51 -10.64 -14.27
N GLU A 517 -16.56 -9.83 -14.24
CA GLU A 517 -16.87 -8.89 -15.33
C GLU A 517 -15.82 -7.78 -15.46
N ALA A 518 -15.28 -7.27 -14.34
CA ALA A 518 -14.27 -6.21 -14.33
C ALA A 518 -12.87 -6.70 -14.72
N HIS A 519 -12.56 -7.98 -14.47
CA HIS A 519 -11.27 -8.61 -14.76
C HIS A 519 -11.40 -9.83 -15.68
N PRO A 520 -11.82 -9.65 -16.95
CA PRO A 520 -12.10 -10.76 -17.85
C PRO A 520 -10.86 -11.59 -18.22
N ASN A 521 -9.66 -11.00 -18.16
CA ASN A 521 -8.42 -11.71 -18.45
C ASN A 521 -8.01 -12.67 -17.33
N GLU A 522 -8.41 -12.39 -16.09
CA GLU A 522 -8.13 -13.21 -14.91
C GLU A 522 -9.33 -14.06 -14.48
N ALA A 523 -10.50 -13.89 -15.10
CA ALA A 523 -11.74 -14.52 -14.68
C ALA A 523 -11.67 -16.05 -14.67
N GLU A 524 -11.04 -16.68 -15.67
CA GLU A 524 -10.88 -18.13 -15.74
C GLU A 524 -10.04 -18.67 -14.57
N ASP A 525 -8.89 -18.04 -14.30
CA ASP A 525 -8.03 -18.35 -13.14
C ASP A 525 -8.78 -18.19 -11.81
N ILE A 526 -9.59 -17.13 -11.68
CA ILE A 526 -10.38 -16.87 -10.46
C ILE A 526 -11.43 -17.97 -10.25
N ILE A 527 -12.19 -18.31 -11.30
CA ILE A 527 -13.26 -19.33 -11.25
C ILE A 527 -12.69 -20.70 -10.89
N GLU A 528 -11.50 -21.04 -11.38
CA GLU A 528 -10.87 -22.33 -11.07
C GLU A 528 -10.20 -22.32 -9.69
N LYS A 529 -9.30 -21.36 -9.44
CA LYS A 529 -8.34 -21.44 -8.31
C LYS A 529 -8.93 -20.97 -6.99
N VAL A 530 -9.80 -19.96 -6.99
CA VAL A 530 -10.34 -19.39 -5.74
C VAL A 530 -11.27 -20.37 -5.02
N PRO A 531 -12.28 -20.98 -5.68
CA PRO A 531 -13.09 -22.04 -5.06
C PRO A 531 -12.24 -23.24 -4.62
N ALA A 532 -11.30 -23.70 -5.45
CA ALA A 532 -10.46 -24.86 -5.12
C ALA A 532 -9.63 -24.65 -3.83
N LYS A 533 -9.07 -23.45 -3.63
CA LYS A 533 -8.35 -23.10 -2.39
C LYS A 533 -9.28 -23.09 -1.18
N LEU A 534 -10.48 -22.51 -1.33
CA LEU A 534 -11.44 -22.44 -0.24
C LEU A 534 -12.03 -23.81 0.12
N ASP A 535 -12.27 -24.67 -0.86
CA ASP A 535 -12.73 -26.05 -0.66
C ASP A 535 -11.72 -26.87 0.13
N ASN A 536 -10.42 -26.68 -0.12
CA ASN A 536 -9.38 -27.35 0.68
C ASN A 536 -9.37 -26.87 2.13
N ILE A 537 -9.59 -25.57 2.38
CA ILE A 537 -9.79 -25.06 3.74
C ILE A 537 -11.04 -25.67 4.37
N ASN A 538 -12.14 -25.76 3.61
CA ASN A 538 -13.39 -26.31 4.14
C ASN A 538 -13.27 -27.81 4.45
N LYS A 539 -12.48 -28.58 3.68
CA LYS A 539 -12.12 -29.97 4.04
C LYS A 539 -11.40 -30.05 5.38
N ALA A 540 -10.46 -29.14 5.65
CA ALA A 540 -9.78 -29.08 6.94
C ALA A 540 -10.72 -28.75 8.10
N LEU A 541 -11.80 -28.00 7.84
CA LEU A 541 -12.80 -27.60 8.83
C LEU A 541 -14.04 -28.50 8.88
N LYS A 542 -14.15 -29.50 7.99
CA LYS A 542 -15.34 -30.35 7.84
C LYS A 542 -15.69 -31.08 9.14
N GLY A 543 -16.95 -31.02 9.55
CA GLY A 543 -17.44 -31.59 10.81
C GLY A 543 -17.15 -30.74 12.04
N THR A 544 -16.62 -29.53 11.87
CA THR A 544 -16.57 -28.49 12.90
C THR A 544 -17.64 -27.45 12.60
N PRO A 545 -18.05 -26.62 13.57
CA PRO A 545 -18.95 -25.52 13.26
C PRO A 545 -18.26 -24.41 12.43
N PHE A 546 -16.95 -24.50 12.13
CA PHE A 546 -16.18 -23.44 11.45
C PHE A 546 -16.18 -23.53 9.92
N GLU A 547 -16.92 -24.48 9.35
CA GLU A 547 -17.10 -24.58 7.90
C GLU A 547 -17.48 -23.23 7.27
N VAL A 548 -16.97 -23.01 6.07
CA VAL A 548 -17.12 -21.75 5.35
C VAL A 548 -18.26 -21.86 4.35
N SER A 549 -19.03 -20.78 4.19
CA SER A 549 -20.15 -20.71 3.26
C SER A 549 -19.77 -19.94 1.98
N TYR A 550 -20.67 -19.94 0.99
CA TYR A 550 -20.54 -19.12 -0.22
C TYR A 550 -20.32 -17.63 0.05
N ARG A 551 -20.69 -17.13 1.24
CA ARG A 551 -20.40 -15.75 1.63
C ARG A 551 -18.89 -15.48 1.73
N VAL A 552 -18.14 -16.43 2.29
CA VAL A 552 -16.67 -16.31 2.41
C VAL A 552 -16.04 -16.39 1.02
N LEU A 553 -16.59 -17.22 0.13
CA LEU A 553 -16.16 -17.26 -1.28
C LEU A 553 -16.38 -15.90 -1.96
N ASN A 554 -17.57 -15.32 -1.83
CA ASN A 554 -17.88 -14.01 -2.39
C ASN A 554 -16.91 -12.92 -1.88
N GLU A 555 -16.67 -12.88 -0.58
CA GLU A 555 -15.74 -11.92 0.03
C GLU A 555 -14.28 -12.15 -0.39
N LEU A 556 -13.86 -13.41 -0.57
CA LEU A 556 -12.54 -13.74 -1.10
C LEU A 556 -12.38 -13.30 -2.55
N THR A 557 -13.37 -13.55 -3.40
CA THR A 557 -13.33 -13.09 -4.80
C THR A 557 -13.32 -11.56 -4.88
N ILE A 558 -14.11 -10.86 -4.06
CA ILE A 558 -14.05 -9.39 -3.98
C ILE A 558 -12.68 -8.93 -3.50
N MET A 559 -12.07 -9.59 -2.51
CA MET A 559 -10.70 -9.26 -2.08
C MET A 559 -9.69 -9.42 -3.22
N VAL A 560 -9.82 -10.47 -4.04
CA VAL A 560 -8.99 -10.64 -5.25
C VAL A 560 -9.19 -9.46 -6.21
N GLY A 561 -10.43 -9.08 -6.52
CA GLY A 561 -10.72 -7.91 -7.36
C GLY A 561 -10.13 -6.61 -6.81
N VAL A 562 -10.30 -6.36 -5.51
CA VAL A 562 -9.76 -5.20 -4.81
C VAL A 562 -8.23 -5.13 -4.95
N LEU A 563 -7.54 -6.26 -4.85
CA LEU A 563 -6.09 -6.33 -5.04
C LEU A 563 -5.71 -6.20 -6.52
N LEU A 564 -6.48 -6.78 -7.44
CA LEU A 564 -6.28 -6.66 -8.89
C LEU A 564 -6.38 -5.20 -9.38
N ASP A 565 -7.30 -4.41 -8.84
CA ASP A 565 -7.40 -2.98 -9.15
C ASP A 565 -6.13 -2.20 -8.77
N SER A 566 -5.39 -2.71 -7.78
CA SER A 566 -4.12 -2.14 -7.31
C SER A 566 -2.89 -2.90 -7.82
N LYS A 567 -3.09 -3.87 -8.71
CA LYS A 567 -2.05 -4.74 -9.26
C LYS A 567 -0.96 -3.91 -9.92
N LYS A 568 0.29 -4.22 -9.58
CA LYS A 568 1.46 -3.63 -10.24
C LYS A 568 1.84 -4.45 -11.47
N GLU A 569 2.44 -3.79 -12.46
CA GLU A 569 2.96 -4.48 -13.63
C GLU A 569 3.93 -5.60 -13.21
N GLY A 570 3.61 -6.84 -13.59
CA GLY A 570 4.40 -8.03 -13.28
C GLY A 570 3.93 -8.87 -12.07
N GLU A 571 2.93 -8.44 -11.31
CA GLU A 571 2.32 -9.30 -10.27
C GLU A 571 1.51 -10.44 -10.91
N ASN A 572 1.78 -11.68 -10.50
CA ASN A 572 1.03 -12.86 -10.96
C ASN A 572 -0.31 -12.96 -10.21
N ILE A 573 -1.36 -13.40 -10.91
CA ILE A 573 -2.67 -13.70 -10.32
C ILE A 573 -2.55 -14.69 -9.14
N ASP A 574 -1.64 -15.67 -9.19
CA ASP A 574 -1.46 -16.62 -8.10
C ASP A 574 -1.01 -15.95 -6.79
N ASP A 575 -0.12 -14.95 -6.89
CA ASP A 575 0.37 -14.20 -5.73
C ASP A 575 -0.75 -13.33 -5.15
N ILE A 576 -1.58 -12.73 -6.00
CA ILE A 576 -2.74 -11.93 -5.60
C ILE A 576 -3.78 -12.80 -4.91
N ILE A 577 -4.09 -13.98 -5.46
CA ILE A 577 -5.01 -14.94 -4.86
C ILE A 577 -4.46 -15.42 -3.50
N ASN A 578 -3.17 -15.71 -3.41
CA ASN A 578 -2.53 -16.08 -2.15
C ASN A 578 -2.59 -14.95 -1.11
N GLN A 579 -2.34 -13.71 -1.52
CA GLN A 579 -2.44 -12.56 -0.63
C GLN A 579 -3.90 -12.31 -0.17
N ALA A 580 -4.87 -12.42 -1.07
CA ALA A 580 -6.29 -12.34 -0.73
C ALA A 580 -6.70 -13.45 0.25
N LEU A 581 -6.20 -14.67 0.04
CA LEU A 581 -6.47 -15.81 0.91
C LEU A 581 -5.88 -15.60 2.32
N ASP A 582 -4.67 -15.05 2.43
CA ASP A 582 -4.08 -14.67 3.72
C ASP A 582 -4.96 -13.63 4.46
N TYR A 583 -5.41 -12.59 3.76
CA TYR A 583 -6.36 -11.62 4.31
C TYR A 583 -7.64 -12.27 4.80
N ILE A 584 -8.29 -13.13 3.99
CA ILE A 584 -9.55 -13.78 4.35
C ILE A 584 -9.37 -14.78 5.48
N LEU A 585 -8.27 -15.51 5.52
CA LEU A 585 -7.95 -16.38 6.65
C LEU A 585 -7.91 -15.56 7.95
N LEU A 586 -7.15 -14.46 7.99
CA LEU A 586 -7.02 -13.61 9.18
C LEU A 586 -8.30 -12.85 9.55
N MET A 587 -9.01 -12.29 8.56
CA MET A 587 -10.11 -11.36 8.79
C MET A 587 -11.47 -12.02 8.94
N LYS A 588 -11.61 -13.25 8.41
CA LYS A 588 -12.92 -13.93 8.29
C LYS A 588 -12.92 -15.35 8.81
N ILE A 589 -11.89 -16.15 8.54
CA ILE A 589 -11.91 -17.58 8.89
C ILE A 589 -11.45 -17.81 10.32
N LEU A 590 -10.19 -17.45 10.62
CA LEU A 590 -9.59 -17.67 11.92
C LEU A 590 -10.34 -17.01 13.08
N PRO A 591 -10.93 -15.79 12.97
CA PRO A 591 -11.68 -15.16 14.08
C PRO A 591 -12.87 -15.98 14.60
N ARG A 592 -13.34 -16.96 13.82
CA ARG A 592 -14.43 -17.88 14.20
C ARG A 592 -13.91 -19.13 14.92
N ILE A 593 -12.62 -19.41 14.86
CA ILE A 593 -12.02 -20.66 15.33
C ILE A 593 -11.64 -20.55 16.81
N GLU A 594 -12.22 -21.43 17.61
CA GLU A 594 -11.92 -21.64 19.02
C GLU A 594 -12.27 -23.06 19.43
N GLY A 595 -11.64 -23.63 20.44
CA GLY A 595 -11.96 -24.99 20.89
C GLY A 595 -10.82 -25.66 21.65
N ASP A 596 -11.11 -26.86 22.14
CA ASP A 596 -10.15 -27.73 22.80
C ASP A 596 -9.43 -28.67 21.81
N SER A 597 -8.49 -29.45 22.32
CA SER A 597 -7.73 -30.43 21.52
C SER A 597 -8.63 -31.41 20.76
N ASP A 598 -9.74 -31.84 21.37
CA ASP A 598 -10.64 -32.81 20.77
C ASP A 598 -11.36 -32.24 19.54
N MET A 599 -11.75 -30.96 19.58
CA MET A 599 -12.34 -30.28 18.43
C MET A 599 -11.40 -30.23 17.21
N PHE A 600 -10.09 -30.12 17.45
CA PHE A 600 -9.08 -30.02 16.38
C PHE A 600 -8.50 -31.37 15.95
N ASN A 601 -8.67 -32.43 16.71
CA ASN A 601 -8.12 -33.74 16.38
C ASN A 601 -8.75 -34.33 15.11
N LEU A 602 -7.92 -34.97 14.28
CA LEU A 602 -8.36 -35.69 13.09
C LEU A 602 -8.38 -37.20 13.35
N SER A 603 -9.54 -37.85 13.16
CA SER A 603 -9.67 -39.30 13.31
C SER A 603 -8.90 -40.04 12.22
N ARG A 604 -8.51 -41.30 12.49
CA ARG A 604 -7.73 -42.11 11.54
C ARG A 604 -8.51 -42.34 10.24
N GLU A 605 -9.81 -42.58 10.35
CA GLU A 605 -10.71 -42.75 9.23
C GLU A 605 -10.74 -41.49 8.35
N PHE A 606 -10.85 -40.31 8.98
CA PHE A 606 -10.92 -39.04 8.26
C PHE A 606 -9.60 -38.69 7.56
N LYS A 607 -8.45 -39.02 8.17
CA LYS A 607 -7.13 -38.88 7.53
C LYS A 607 -7.00 -39.76 6.29
N GLN A 608 -7.47 -41.02 6.36
CA GLN A 608 -7.45 -41.95 5.23
C GLN A 608 -8.38 -41.49 4.09
N GLU A 609 -9.59 -41.05 4.41
CA GLU A 609 -10.57 -40.58 3.43
C GLU A 609 -10.08 -39.34 2.66
N ASN A 610 -9.37 -38.43 3.33
CA ASN A 610 -8.90 -37.18 2.74
C ASN A 610 -7.44 -37.24 2.25
N HIS A 611 -6.76 -38.38 2.40
CA HIS A 611 -5.34 -38.57 2.04
C HIS A 611 -4.40 -37.53 2.67
N VAL A 612 -4.54 -37.28 3.97
CA VAL A 612 -3.73 -36.29 4.71
C VAL A 612 -3.00 -36.90 5.91
N GLU A 613 -1.80 -36.39 6.20
CA GLU A 613 -0.93 -36.89 7.30
C GLU A 613 -0.94 -36.01 8.55
N TYR A 614 -1.67 -34.88 8.55
CA TYR A 614 -1.71 -33.94 9.67
C TYR A 614 -2.33 -34.54 10.94
N ASN A 615 -1.87 -34.13 12.11
CA ASN A 615 -2.38 -34.63 13.40
C ASN A 615 -3.64 -33.92 13.84
N ASN A 616 -3.74 -32.62 13.56
CA ASN A 616 -4.89 -31.81 13.88
C ASN A 616 -5.23 -30.86 12.72
N ARG A 617 -6.41 -30.25 12.79
CA ARG A 617 -6.94 -29.34 11.77
C ARG A 617 -6.12 -28.06 11.62
N LEU A 618 -5.53 -27.54 12.70
CA LEU A 618 -4.71 -26.33 12.64
C LEU A 618 -3.40 -26.55 11.87
N GLU A 619 -2.77 -27.73 12.02
CA GLU A 619 -1.62 -28.13 11.19
C GLU A 619 -1.99 -28.17 9.71
N TRP A 620 -3.15 -28.72 9.38
CA TRP A 620 -3.63 -28.75 8.00
C TRP A 620 -3.90 -27.33 7.47
N LEU A 621 -4.59 -26.49 8.25
CA LEU A 621 -4.81 -25.08 7.89
C LEU A 621 -3.49 -24.31 7.70
N MET A 622 -2.49 -24.55 8.55
CA MET A 622 -1.17 -23.90 8.43
C MET A 622 -0.45 -24.30 7.14
N ALA A 623 -0.60 -25.55 6.70
CA ALA A 623 -0.05 -26.04 5.44
C ALA A 623 -0.77 -25.47 4.21
N LEU A 624 -2.07 -25.18 4.32
CA LEU A 624 -2.87 -24.52 3.28
C LEU A 624 -2.67 -23.00 3.27
N ALA A 625 -2.28 -22.39 4.39
CA ALA A 625 -2.04 -20.96 4.51
C ALA A 625 -0.84 -20.54 3.63
N PRO A 626 -1.00 -19.52 2.77
CA PRO A 626 0.07 -19.05 1.89
C PRO A 626 1.31 -18.58 2.65
N GLU A 627 2.48 -18.83 2.08
CA GLU A 627 3.75 -18.29 2.61
C GLU A 627 3.96 -16.86 2.10
N ILE A 628 3.56 -15.89 2.91
CA ILE A 628 3.76 -14.47 2.61
C ILE A 628 5.09 -14.02 3.23
N LYS A 629 6.05 -13.59 2.39
CA LYS A 629 7.32 -13.02 2.87
C LYS A 629 7.09 -11.59 3.40
N THR A 630 6.82 -11.45 4.69
CA THR A 630 6.84 -10.14 5.36
C THR A 630 8.28 -9.69 5.52
N LYS A 631 8.67 -8.58 4.87
CA LYS A 631 9.99 -7.99 5.10
C LYS A 631 10.02 -7.39 6.50
N GLU A 632 10.86 -7.93 7.37
CA GLU A 632 11.34 -7.20 8.55
C GLU A 632 12.11 -5.97 8.03
N HIS A 633 11.44 -4.81 8.09
CA HIS A 633 12.08 -3.51 8.10
C HIS A 633 11.82 -2.94 9.50
N GLU A 634 12.86 -2.38 10.14
CA GLU A 634 12.78 -1.90 11.52
C GLU A 634 11.75 -0.78 11.74
N ASP A 635 11.24 -0.17 10.65
CA ASP A 635 10.31 0.96 10.61
C ASP A 635 8.93 0.68 9.95
N ASP A 636 8.67 -0.50 9.39
CA ASP A 636 7.34 -0.86 8.88
C ASP A 636 6.53 -1.56 9.99
N ASP A 637 5.26 -1.18 10.18
CA ASP A 637 4.32 -1.89 11.05
C ASP A 637 4.17 -3.32 10.54
N TYR A 638 4.90 -4.26 11.15
CA TYR A 638 4.86 -5.68 10.81
C TYR A 638 3.42 -6.20 10.99
N ARG A 639 2.90 -6.79 9.91
CA ARG A 639 1.59 -7.43 9.88
C ARG A 639 1.77 -8.94 10.03
N GLN A 640 1.16 -9.51 11.07
CA GLN A 640 1.09 -10.96 11.27
C GLN A 640 0.35 -11.63 10.10
N THR A 641 0.92 -12.71 9.58
CA THR A 641 0.33 -13.56 8.53
C THR A 641 -0.61 -14.61 9.13
N ALA A 642 -1.49 -15.17 8.31
CA ALA A 642 -2.38 -16.26 8.71
C ALA A 642 -1.59 -17.44 9.28
N ARG A 643 -0.46 -17.77 8.66
CA ARG A 643 0.40 -18.88 9.08
C ARG A 643 1.02 -18.65 10.46
N GLU A 644 1.50 -17.44 10.74
CA GLU A 644 2.03 -17.07 12.05
C GLU A 644 0.94 -17.08 13.12
N LYS A 645 -0.27 -16.62 12.79
CA LYS A 645 -1.40 -16.67 13.71
C LYS A 645 -1.83 -18.10 14.02
N ILE A 646 -1.91 -18.97 13.01
CA ILE A 646 -2.22 -20.39 13.22
C ILE A 646 -1.15 -21.05 14.09
N LYS A 647 0.13 -20.73 13.88
CA LYS A 647 1.22 -21.22 14.73
C LYS A 647 1.06 -20.79 16.19
N GLU A 648 0.73 -19.53 16.43
CA GLU A 648 0.41 -19.03 17.78
C GLU A 648 -0.76 -19.79 18.40
N MET A 649 -1.83 -20.02 17.64
CA MET A 649 -2.98 -20.80 18.11
C MET A 649 -2.60 -22.25 18.43
N MET A 650 -1.74 -22.88 17.65
CA MET A 650 -1.24 -24.24 17.90
C MET A 650 -0.37 -24.30 19.17
N GLU A 651 0.49 -23.32 19.39
CA GLU A 651 1.31 -23.23 20.61
C GLU A 651 0.44 -23.09 21.85
N ARG A 652 -0.63 -22.27 21.79
CA ARG A 652 -1.61 -22.15 22.88
C ARG A 652 -2.36 -23.45 23.11
N LEU A 653 -2.85 -24.10 22.06
CA LEU A 653 -3.55 -25.39 22.16
C LEU A 653 -2.68 -26.44 22.85
N LYS A 654 -1.39 -26.49 22.50
CA LYS A 654 -0.43 -27.42 23.12
C LYS A 654 -0.19 -27.12 24.60
N ASN A 655 -0.17 -25.85 24.99
CA ASN A 655 0.17 -25.43 26.34
C ASN A 655 -1.04 -25.38 27.29
N GLN A 656 -2.24 -25.17 26.77
CA GLN A 656 -3.46 -24.89 27.55
C GLN A 656 -4.62 -25.86 27.25
N GLU A 657 -4.44 -26.82 26.33
CA GLU A 657 -5.49 -27.73 25.80
C GLU A 657 -6.70 -27.02 25.17
N PHE A 658 -6.65 -25.69 25.05
CA PHE A 658 -7.65 -24.84 24.43
C PHE A 658 -6.95 -23.75 23.62
N THR A 659 -7.57 -23.34 22.52
CA THR A 659 -7.11 -22.21 21.72
C THR A 659 -8.28 -21.44 21.14
N ARG A 660 -8.05 -20.17 20.87
CA ARG A 660 -8.97 -19.29 20.15
C ARG A 660 -8.12 -18.27 19.39
N PHE A 661 -8.67 -17.71 18.31
CA PHE A 661 -7.97 -16.66 17.56
C PHE A 661 -7.62 -15.46 18.43
N TRP A 662 -8.55 -15.12 19.31
CA TRP A 662 -8.43 -14.03 20.25
C TRP A 662 -7.41 -14.33 21.37
N PRO A 663 -6.61 -13.35 21.83
CA PRO A 663 -5.70 -13.52 22.97
C PRO A 663 -6.36 -14.10 24.22
#